data_AF-A0A8S3R751-F1
#
_entry.id   AF-A0A8S3R751-F1
#
_cell.length_a   1.000
_cell.length_b   1.000
_cell.length_c   1.000
_cell.angle_alpha   90.00
_cell.angle_beta   90.00
_cell.angle_gamma   90.00
#
_symmetry.space_group_name_H-M   'P 1'
#
loop_
_entity.id
_entity.type
_entity.pdbx_description
1 polymer ?
#
loop_
_entity_poly.entity_id
_entity_poly.type
_entity_poly.pdbx_seq_one_letter_code
_entity_poly.pdbx_strand_id
1 'polypeptide(L)'
;MPVFVLQDEFSHLVQQWNSQRSEALERALTKILYPQMEKELRAKMLGESKEGIVKACCRKLYNWLKVAPYQADQQLYEDNDYDEKDGIRVLGIGFSTDHDRDVDTASFGALIDGEGQVTDFIKLVSLIKSNRAWRAVDREGKANDLKRLKEFIADKKPHVVAVTAESRDALSIIEDIKKIIDDLCQEQAIAPINVELVDNEVAMIYENSNKGKSDFREYPVVLRHAVSIARRLQDPLIEFAQLCNPDEDILCLKYHPMQDCVTKDELQNALTLEFVNRVNEVGVDVNRALDYPHTSLLLQFVCGLGPRKGSNLLRILKQTNQKLENRTQLVTHCHIGPKVFINCAGFIKIDTLKFSDSTDSYIEVLDGSRVHPETYEWARKMAVDALEYDDTAEGANPAGALEEILESPERLKDLDLDAFAEELERQGYGDKHITLYDTRAELNHRYKDLRTPYRSPLNEEIFNMITKETPETFYVGKLVLARVAGIAYRRPRGEQLDQANPVRDEETGLWQCPFCNRNDFPELSEVWSHFDAGSCPGSAVGVKCRLDNSVNGFVHTKNISDKKVKNPADRVQVGMTIHCRITKIDIDRFQVDMTCKSSDLLDKENQWRPQKDLYYDADHETADKTKEETKKKQQARQSYVKRVIAHPSFHNIGYKECEKILANMDQGEAIIRPSSKVADHLTVSWKIADDIIQHIDIKEEGKENAFSLGSSLWIGGEEFEDLDEILARFIQPMAAYARDILNFKYYRMAENGKRELLDKVLHEEKKKAPSKIPYFCSLSKQYPGKFLVSYMPRTKPRHEYATLSSEGIRYRNQMFHSLNSMMRWFKEHFRDPIPGTPASRTPGMASSTYATPSINLQGVDAATIQRAAAGLPNNIYNTLAQVAGATPRVATPRVARMTPGATPQQFPPVAGFSGGFVSLNNLMHMQN
;
A
#
# COMPACT_ATOMS: atom_id res chain seq x y z
N MET A 1 -30.41 16.44 -26.68
CA MET A 1 -29.65 16.34 -27.95
C MET A 1 -30.37 15.60 -29.09
N PRO A 2 -31.12 14.48 -28.89
CA PRO A 2 -31.71 13.73 -30.03
C PRO A 2 -32.75 14.53 -30.84
N VAL A 3 -33.46 15.45 -30.19
CA VAL A 3 -34.51 16.29 -30.77
C VAL A 3 -33.98 17.29 -31.82
N PHE A 4 -32.68 17.60 -31.81
CA PHE A 4 -32.11 18.62 -32.71
C PHE A 4 -31.69 18.09 -34.09
N VAL A 5 -31.57 16.77 -34.26
CA VAL A 5 -30.98 16.17 -35.48
C VAL A 5 -31.98 15.29 -36.25
N LEU A 6 -32.99 14.75 -35.55
CA LEU A 6 -33.99 13.88 -36.14
C LEU A 6 -35.22 14.68 -36.57
N GLN A 7 -35.65 14.47 -37.81
CA GLN A 7 -36.89 15.04 -38.32
C GLN A 7 -38.05 14.06 -38.06
N ASP A 8 -39.17 14.57 -37.58
CA ASP A 8 -40.33 13.78 -37.12
C ASP A 8 -41.29 13.37 -38.26
N GLU A 9 -40.81 13.36 -39.51
CA GLU A 9 -41.62 13.01 -40.68
C GLU A 9 -41.49 11.52 -41.05
N PHE A 10 -42.62 10.88 -41.37
CA PHE A 10 -42.71 9.44 -41.66
C PHE A 10 -42.40 9.04 -43.11
N SER A 11 -41.86 9.96 -43.92
CA SER A 11 -41.44 9.64 -45.28
C SER A 11 -40.26 8.66 -45.28
N HIS A 12 -40.27 7.65 -46.16
CA HIS A 12 -39.20 6.65 -46.26
C HIS A 12 -37.82 7.29 -46.52
N LEU A 13 -37.79 8.38 -47.30
CA LEU A 13 -36.56 9.14 -47.54
C LEU A 13 -36.05 9.81 -46.25
N VAL A 14 -36.95 10.37 -45.45
CA VAL A 14 -36.60 11.00 -44.16
C VAL A 14 -36.12 9.95 -43.16
N GLN A 15 -36.71 8.77 -43.13
CA GLN A 15 -36.24 7.65 -42.29
C GLN A 15 -34.83 7.19 -42.65
N GLN A 16 -34.48 7.10 -43.94
CA GLN A 16 -33.13 6.78 -44.37
C GLN A 16 -32.11 7.85 -43.96
N TRP A 17 -32.47 9.13 -44.12
CA TRP A 17 -31.63 10.24 -43.64
C TRP A 17 -31.50 10.26 -42.12
N ASN A 18 -32.57 9.98 -41.37
CA ASN A 18 -32.54 9.87 -39.92
C ASN A 18 -31.64 8.71 -39.46
N SER A 19 -31.63 7.57 -40.18
CA SER A 19 -30.71 6.46 -39.90
C SER A 19 -29.24 6.88 -40.08
N GLN A 20 -28.92 7.55 -41.20
CA GLN A 20 -27.57 8.05 -41.46
C GLN A 20 -27.13 9.11 -40.42
N ARG A 21 -28.04 10.02 -40.06
CA ARG A 21 -27.80 11.01 -39.00
C ARG A 21 -27.58 10.35 -37.64
N SER A 22 -28.33 9.29 -37.34
CA SER A 22 -28.18 8.52 -36.08
C SER A 22 -26.84 7.82 -36.01
N GLU A 23 -26.39 7.17 -37.08
CA GLU A 23 -25.08 6.51 -37.14
C GLU A 23 -23.92 7.53 -37.05
N ALA A 24 -24.05 8.67 -37.75
CA ALA A 24 -23.08 9.76 -37.66
C ALA A 24 -23.02 10.35 -36.25
N LEU A 25 -24.18 10.53 -35.59
CA LEU A 25 -24.27 11.00 -34.22
C LEU A 25 -23.68 9.99 -33.22
N GLU A 26 -24.00 8.71 -33.37
CA GLU A 26 -23.45 7.64 -32.54
C GLU A 26 -21.94 7.59 -32.67
N ARG A 27 -21.40 7.71 -33.89
CA ARG A 27 -19.95 7.77 -34.13
C ARG A 27 -19.33 9.03 -33.53
N ALA A 28 -19.97 10.19 -33.65
CA ALA A 28 -19.49 11.42 -33.04
C ALA A 28 -19.47 11.34 -31.51
N LEU A 29 -20.51 10.76 -30.91
CA LEU A 29 -20.58 10.56 -29.46
C LEU A 29 -19.54 9.55 -28.98
N THR A 30 -19.52 8.34 -29.55
CA THR A 30 -18.67 7.24 -29.08
C THR A 30 -17.19 7.41 -29.38
N LYS A 31 -16.82 7.99 -30.53
CA LYS A 31 -15.41 8.11 -30.95
C LYS A 31 -14.77 9.45 -30.65
N ILE A 32 -15.57 10.51 -30.45
CA ILE A 32 -15.04 11.87 -30.27
C ILE A 32 -15.45 12.43 -28.92
N LEU A 33 -16.75 12.64 -28.69
CA LEU A 33 -17.23 13.38 -27.51
C LEU A 33 -17.04 12.61 -26.20
N TYR A 34 -17.44 11.34 -26.11
CA TYR A 34 -17.30 10.57 -24.88
C TYR A 34 -15.84 10.37 -24.45
N PRO A 35 -14.90 9.97 -25.33
CA PRO A 35 -13.49 9.86 -24.94
C PRO A 35 -12.89 11.20 -24.51
N GLN A 36 -13.31 12.32 -25.13
CA GLN A 36 -12.83 13.65 -24.77
C GLN A 36 -13.40 14.11 -23.42
N MET A 37 -14.71 13.94 -23.20
CA MET A 37 -15.37 14.23 -21.92
C MET A 37 -14.83 13.35 -20.80
N GLU A 38 -14.57 12.07 -21.06
CA GLU A 38 -13.95 11.16 -20.10
C GLU A 38 -12.54 11.62 -19.72
N LYS A 39 -11.74 12.03 -20.71
CA LYS A 39 -10.40 12.58 -20.48
C LYS A 39 -10.44 13.86 -19.65
N GLU A 40 -11.35 14.78 -19.98
CA GLU A 40 -11.54 16.03 -19.25
C GLU A 40 -12.02 15.80 -17.82
N LEU A 41 -13.02 14.94 -17.64
CA LEU A 41 -13.55 14.58 -16.33
C LEU A 41 -12.47 13.92 -15.46
N ARG A 42 -11.69 12.99 -16.01
CA ARG A 42 -10.54 12.39 -15.30
C ARG A 42 -9.52 13.43 -14.90
N ALA A 43 -9.19 14.38 -15.78
CA ALA A 43 -8.25 15.45 -15.46
C ALA A 43 -8.77 16.36 -14.34
N LYS A 44 -10.06 16.73 -14.39
CA LYS A 44 -10.72 17.54 -13.36
C LYS A 44 -10.76 16.82 -12.01
N MET A 45 -11.21 15.57 -11.98
CA MET A 45 -11.22 14.75 -10.77
C MET A 45 -9.82 14.59 -10.17
N LEU A 46 -8.80 14.39 -11.01
CA LEU A 46 -7.42 14.31 -10.56
C LEU A 46 -6.95 15.64 -9.97
N GLY A 47 -7.29 16.76 -10.59
CA GLY A 47 -6.99 18.10 -10.07
C GLY A 47 -7.63 18.35 -8.71
N GLU A 48 -8.93 18.09 -8.58
CA GLU A 48 -9.67 18.22 -7.30
C GLU A 48 -9.11 17.29 -6.22
N SER A 49 -8.72 16.06 -6.59
CA SER A 49 -8.11 15.11 -5.66
C SER A 49 -6.75 15.60 -5.15
N LYS A 50 -5.91 16.16 -6.03
CA LYS A 50 -4.62 16.76 -5.66
C LYS A 50 -4.81 17.96 -4.75
N GLU A 51 -5.76 18.84 -5.05
CA GLU A 51 -6.10 19.98 -4.21
C GLU A 51 -6.57 19.52 -2.81
N GLY A 52 -7.37 18.46 -2.75
CA GLY A 52 -7.77 17.84 -1.48
C GLY A 52 -6.57 17.35 -0.66
N ILE A 53 -5.59 16.69 -1.29
CA ILE A 53 -4.35 16.25 -0.63
C ILE A 53 -3.55 17.45 -0.11
N VAL A 54 -3.37 18.50 -0.94
CA VAL A 54 -2.65 19.72 -0.52
C VAL A 54 -3.31 20.37 0.69
N LYS A 55 -4.63 20.51 0.68
CA LYS A 55 -5.39 21.04 1.82
C LYS A 55 -5.22 20.20 3.08
N ALA A 56 -5.21 18.88 2.96
CA ALA A 56 -4.94 17.99 4.09
C ALA A 56 -3.52 18.18 4.64
N CYS A 57 -2.52 18.33 3.77
CA CYS A 57 -1.14 18.62 4.17
C CYS A 57 -1.04 19.96 4.92
N CYS A 58 -1.62 21.03 4.37
CA CYS A 58 -1.66 22.36 4.98
C CYS A 58 -2.36 22.32 6.35
N ARG A 59 -3.49 21.59 6.47
CA ARG A 59 -4.18 21.43 7.74
C ARG A 59 -3.32 20.74 8.80
N LYS A 60 -2.49 19.77 8.41
CA LYS A 60 -1.57 19.12 9.35
C LYS A 60 -0.48 20.07 9.80
N LEU A 61 0.13 20.84 8.89
CA LEU A 61 1.10 21.87 9.24
C LEU A 61 0.48 22.96 10.13
N TYR A 62 -0.71 23.45 9.80
CA TYR A 62 -1.47 24.40 10.62
C TYR A 62 -1.68 23.89 12.05
N ASN A 63 -2.03 22.62 12.22
CA ASN A 63 -2.21 22.03 13.55
C ASN A 63 -0.93 21.99 14.38
N TRP A 64 0.24 21.95 13.75
CA TRP A 64 1.53 22.05 14.42
C TRP A 64 1.92 23.50 14.75
N LEU A 65 1.67 24.44 13.82
CA LEU A 65 2.06 25.84 13.97
C LEU A 65 1.09 26.67 14.83
N LYS A 66 -0.15 26.23 15.00
CA LYS A 66 -1.17 26.93 15.82
C LYS A 66 -0.90 26.88 17.33
N VAL A 67 0.09 26.11 17.76
CA VAL A 67 0.44 25.93 19.17
C VAL A 67 1.37 27.07 19.59
N ALA A 68 1.01 27.74 20.68
CA ALA A 68 1.79 28.81 21.29
C ALA A 68 3.04 28.25 21.99
N PRO A 69 4.02 29.09 22.34
CA PRO A 69 5.13 28.72 23.20
C PRO A 69 4.63 28.04 24.47
N TYR A 70 5.39 27.08 25.00
CA TYR A 70 5.13 26.53 26.33
C TYR A 70 5.05 27.67 27.35
N GLN A 71 4.18 27.56 28.34
CA GLN A 71 4.10 28.49 29.46
C GLN A 71 4.32 27.71 30.75
N ALA A 72 5.22 28.19 31.60
CA ALA A 72 5.48 27.54 32.88
C ALA A 72 4.31 27.77 33.84
N ASP A 73 4.12 26.88 34.80
CA ASP A 73 3.07 27.01 35.82
C ASP A 73 3.28 28.27 36.66
N GLN A 74 2.21 29.00 36.97
CA GLN A 74 2.28 30.29 37.69
C GLN A 74 3.02 30.21 39.03
N GLN A 75 2.97 29.04 39.69
CA GLN A 75 3.67 28.78 40.96
C GLN A 75 5.20 28.84 40.84
N LEU A 76 5.76 28.66 39.64
CA LEU A 76 7.20 28.74 39.40
C LEU A 76 7.71 30.18 39.50
N TYR A 77 6.91 31.17 39.09
CA TYR A 77 7.29 32.58 39.07
C TYR A 77 7.20 33.26 40.45
N GLU A 78 6.65 32.57 41.47
CA GLU A 78 6.69 33.04 42.86
C GLU A 78 8.07 32.84 43.50
N ASP A 79 8.93 32.03 42.88
CA ASP A 79 10.30 31.78 43.32
C ASP A 79 11.28 32.73 42.61
N ASN A 80 12.11 33.44 43.40
CA ASN A 80 13.01 34.49 42.90
C ASN A 80 14.07 33.98 41.90
N ASP A 81 14.29 32.66 41.82
CA ASP A 81 15.23 32.02 40.90
C ASP A 81 14.65 31.82 39.47
N TYR A 82 13.37 32.12 39.26
CA TYR A 82 12.67 31.97 37.99
C TYR A 82 12.02 33.30 37.57
N ASP A 83 12.84 34.26 37.12
CA ASP A 83 12.34 35.54 36.60
C ASP A 83 11.67 35.36 35.23
N GLU A 84 10.44 35.85 35.09
CA GLU A 84 9.65 35.81 33.86
C GLU A 84 10.33 36.61 32.71
N LYS A 85 11.18 37.58 33.06
CA LYS A 85 11.90 38.43 32.09
C LYS A 85 12.91 37.69 31.23
N ASP A 86 13.49 36.61 31.73
CA ASP A 86 14.54 35.84 31.04
C ASP A 86 13.96 34.75 30.10
N GLY A 87 12.63 34.64 30.04
CA GLY A 87 11.93 33.63 29.24
C GLY A 87 12.13 32.20 29.76
N ILE A 88 11.65 31.23 29.00
CA ILE A 88 11.57 29.83 29.46
C ILE A 88 12.82 29.05 29.07
N ARG A 89 13.61 28.71 30.09
CA ARG A 89 14.73 27.74 29.98
C ARG A 89 14.21 26.31 29.84
N VAL A 90 14.62 25.61 28.79
CA VAL A 90 14.17 24.25 28.48
C VAL A 90 15.37 23.29 28.48
N LEU A 91 15.27 22.17 29.19
CA LEU A 91 16.22 21.07 29.10
C LEU A 91 15.70 20.01 28.13
N GLY A 92 16.24 19.97 26.91
CA GLY A 92 15.92 18.94 25.91
C GLY A 92 16.76 17.69 26.10
N ILE A 93 16.15 16.50 26.08
CA ILE A 93 16.82 15.21 26.19
C ILE A 93 16.61 14.44 24.89
N GLY A 94 17.71 14.23 24.18
CA GLY A 94 17.81 13.43 22.97
C GLY A 94 18.51 12.11 23.25
N PHE A 95 17.97 11.03 22.71
CA PHE A 95 18.61 9.72 22.69
C PHE A 95 18.27 9.06 21.37
N SER A 96 19.06 8.06 20.96
CA SER A 96 18.79 7.28 19.75
C SER A 96 18.79 5.80 20.06
N THR A 97 17.92 5.06 19.36
CA THR A 97 17.70 3.62 19.52
C THR A 97 18.13 2.81 18.30
N ASP A 98 18.78 3.43 17.31
CA ASP A 98 19.34 2.73 16.16
C ASP A 98 20.37 1.68 16.62
N HIS A 99 19.98 0.41 16.66
CA HIS A 99 20.83 -0.72 17.09
C HIS A 99 21.98 -1.00 16.12
N ASP A 100 21.95 -0.40 14.92
CA ASP A 100 22.94 -0.58 13.84
C ASP A 100 24.07 0.47 13.89
N ARG A 101 23.89 1.56 14.64
CA ARG A 101 24.94 2.55 14.94
C ARG A 101 25.47 2.23 16.33
N ASP A 102 26.70 1.74 16.40
CA ASP A 102 27.54 1.54 17.59
C ASP A 102 26.81 1.44 18.96
N VAL A 103 27.04 0.31 19.64
CA VAL A 103 26.48 -0.12 20.95
C VAL A 103 26.63 0.92 22.10
N ASP A 104 27.33 2.03 21.86
CA ASP A 104 27.67 3.11 22.80
C ASP A 104 27.21 4.52 22.34
N THR A 105 26.15 4.64 21.54
CA THR A 105 25.58 5.97 21.24
C THR A 105 24.99 6.60 22.50
N ALA A 106 25.72 7.56 23.08
CA ALA A 106 25.30 8.25 24.31
C ALA A 106 24.07 9.13 24.06
N SER A 107 23.20 9.20 25.07
CA SER A 107 22.13 10.19 25.16
C SER A 107 22.72 11.55 25.55
N PHE A 108 22.05 12.63 25.15
CA PHE A 108 22.49 13.99 25.43
C PHE A 108 21.34 14.82 25.99
N GLY A 109 21.65 15.64 27.00
CA GLY A 109 20.78 16.73 27.44
C GLY A 109 21.35 18.06 26.95
N ALA A 110 20.52 18.93 26.38
CA ALA A 110 20.88 20.28 25.97
C ALA A 110 19.98 21.28 26.70
N LEU A 111 20.58 22.22 27.43
CA LEU A 111 19.87 23.31 28.06
C LEU A 111 19.85 24.51 27.13
N ILE A 112 18.67 25.06 26.89
CA ILE A 112 18.50 26.32 26.19
C ILE A 112 17.96 27.40 27.13
N ASP A 113 18.36 28.64 26.90
CA ASP A 113 17.82 29.82 27.59
C ASP A 113 16.46 30.25 26.99
N GLY A 114 15.84 31.29 27.54
CA GLY A 114 14.56 31.82 27.05
C GLY A 114 14.61 32.42 25.63
N GLU A 115 15.79 32.60 25.07
CA GLU A 115 15.98 33.07 23.70
C GLU A 115 16.28 31.91 22.71
N GLY A 116 16.48 30.70 23.23
CA GLY A 116 16.72 29.48 22.47
C GLY A 116 18.19 29.27 22.09
N GLN A 117 19.12 29.96 22.76
CA GLN A 117 20.54 29.69 22.68
C GLN A 117 20.92 28.54 23.61
N VAL A 118 21.89 27.73 23.19
CA VAL A 118 22.38 26.61 23.99
C VAL A 118 23.34 27.17 25.03
N THR A 119 23.02 26.99 26.32
CA THR A 119 23.88 27.45 27.42
C THR A 119 24.85 26.37 27.85
N ASP A 120 24.34 25.15 28.06
CA ASP A 120 25.11 24.01 28.56
C ASP A 120 24.55 22.70 28.01
N PHE A 121 25.35 21.63 28.05
CA PHE A 121 24.92 20.29 27.68
C PHE A 121 25.55 19.22 28.56
N ILE A 122 24.89 18.06 28.65
CA ILE A 122 25.31 16.90 29.42
C ILE A 122 25.31 15.64 28.55
N LYS A 123 26.33 14.79 28.73
CA LYS A 123 26.44 13.48 28.07
C LYS A 123 26.07 12.35 29.05
N LEU A 124 25.11 11.52 28.66
CA LEU A 124 24.54 10.43 29.47
C LEU A 124 24.66 9.12 28.68
N VAL A 125 25.61 8.26 29.05
CA VAL A 125 25.99 7.09 28.23
C VAL A 125 25.01 5.92 28.39
N SER A 126 24.48 5.74 29.59
CA SER A 126 23.68 4.58 30.02
C SER A 126 22.22 4.92 30.33
N LEU A 127 21.72 6.11 29.94
CA LEU A 127 20.36 6.57 30.26
C LEU A 127 19.26 5.60 29.77
N ILE A 128 19.42 5.07 28.55
CA ILE A 128 18.48 4.14 27.90
C ILE A 128 18.46 2.77 28.62
N LYS A 129 19.52 2.39 29.33
CA LYS A 129 19.59 1.08 29.98
C LYS A 129 18.51 0.95 31.06
N SER A 130 18.15 -0.28 31.41
CA SER A 130 17.16 -0.49 32.47
C SER A 130 17.81 -0.43 33.85
N ASN A 131 17.12 0.17 34.84
CA ASN A 131 17.49 0.06 36.26
C ASN A 131 17.51 -1.39 36.77
N ARG A 132 16.91 -2.32 36.03
CA ARG A 132 16.90 -3.77 36.31
C ARG A 132 17.74 -4.56 35.31
N ALA A 133 18.70 -3.92 34.64
CA ALA A 133 19.60 -4.61 33.73
C ALA A 133 20.31 -5.78 34.43
N TRP A 134 20.43 -6.91 33.72
CA TRP A 134 21.11 -8.11 34.22
C TRP A 134 22.59 -7.84 34.53
N ARG A 135 23.25 -7.07 33.66
CA ARG A 135 24.65 -6.67 33.81
C ARG A 135 24.77 -5.60 34.90
N ALA A 136 25.67 -5.82 35.87
CA ALA A 136 25.92 -4.87 36.95
C ALA A 136 26.47 -3.53 36.44
N VAL A 137 27.35 -3.56 35.44
CA VAL A 137 27.95 -2.37 34.82
C VAL A 137 26.89 -1.44 34.24
N ASP A 138 25.91 -1.97 33.50
CA ASP A 138 24.84 -1.16 32.89
C ASP A 138 23.93 -0.53 33.97
N ARG A 139 23.72 -1.24 35.08
CA ARG A 139 22.91 -0.76 36.20
C ARG A 139 23.59 0.37 36.97
N GLU A 140 24.88 0.19 37.27
CA GLU A 140 25.71 1.20 37.93
C GLU A 140 25.93 2.42 37.04
N GLY A 141 26.15 2.20 35.74
CA GLY A 141 26.24 3.26 34.72
C GLY A 141 25.00 4.13 34.68
N LYS A 142 23.80 3.53 34.66
CA LYS A 142 22.55 4.29 34.71
C LYS A 142 22.38 5.06 36.02
N ALA A 143 22.67 4.45 37.16
CA ALA A 143 22.58 5.15 38.45
C ALA A 143 23.51 6.37 38.51
N ASN A 144 24.73 6.26 37.95
CA ASN A 144 25.67 7.37 37.85
C ASN A 144 25.16 8.49 36.92
N ASP A 145 24.55 8.14 35.79
CA ASP A 145 23.98 9.12 34.87
C ASP A 145 22.77 9.84 35.46
N LEU A 146 21.89 9.13 36.17
CA LEU A 146 20.76 9.73 36.90
C LEU A 146 21.26 10.69 38.00
N LYS A 147 22.34 10.34 38.70
CA LYS A 147 22.96 11.24 39.69
C LYS A 147 23.52 12.50 39.03
N ARG A 148 24.25 12.38 37.92
CA ARG A 148 24.76 13.53 37.16
C ARG A 148 23.63 14.41 36.63
N LEU A 149 22.55 13.80 36.16
CA LEU A 149 21.37 14.53 35.70
C LEU A 149 20.69 15.29 36.86
N LYS A 150 20.58 14.68 38.04
CA LYS A 150 20.07 15.34 39.26
C LYS A 150 20.91 16.57 39.63
N GLU A 151 22.24 16.42 39.65
CA GLU A 151 23.17 17.54 39.92
C GLU A 151 23.03 18.65 38.87
N PHE A 152 22.90 18.29 37.59
CA PHE A 152 22.74 19.25 36.49
C PHE A 152 21.42 20.03 36.57
N ILE A 153 20.30 19.36 36.88
CA ILE A 153 18.99 20.02 37.05
C ILE A 153 19.01 20.97 38.25
N ALA A 154 19.64 20.57 39.36
CA ALA A 154 19.76 21.40 40.56
C ALA A 154 20.60 22.66 40.32
N ASP A 155 21.70 22.56 39.56
CA ASP A 155 22.57 23.70 39.24
C ASP A 155 21.92 24.67 38.24
N LYS A 156 21.27 24.13 37.19
CA LYS A 156 20.81 24.94 36.05
C LYS A 156 19.35 25.38 36.11
N LYS A 157 18.55 24.77 36.99
CA LYS A 157 17.15 25.14 37.26
C LYS A 157 16.32 25.40 35.98
N PRO A 158 16.12 24.39 35.12
CA PRO A 158 15.26 24.52 33.94
C PRO A 158 13.81 24.72 34.37
N HIS A 159 12.99 25.40 33.55
CA HIS A 159 11.56 25.57 33.80
C HIS A 159 10.74 24.34 33.38
N VAL A 160 11.25 23.59 32.39
CA VAL A 160 10.61 22.39 31.84
C VAL A 160 11.67 21.46 31.24
N VAL A 161 11.43 20.15 31.33
CA VAL A 161 12.26 19.13 30.70
C VAL A 161 11.51 18.52 29.52
N ALA A 162 12.09 18.58 28.33
CA ALA A 162 11.53 18.04 27.09
C ALA A 162 12.23 16.72 26.72
N VAL A 163 11.50 15.61 26.68
CA VAL A 163 12.04 14.29 26.31
C VAL A 163 11.58 13.90 24.92
N THR A 164 12.50 13.39 24.10
CA THR A 164 12.19 12.98 22.73
C THR A 164 11.30 11.73 22.66
N ALA A 165 10.28 11.76 21.79
CA ALA A 165 9.38 10.65 21.50
C ALA A 165 9.90 9.74 20.37
N GLU A 166 11.08 9.14 20.56
CA GLU A 166 11.63 8.20 19.57
C GLU A 166 11.15 6.77 19.80
N SER A 167 11.19 6.30 21.05
CA SER A 167 10.88 4.92 21.41
C SER A 167 10.11 4.82 22.71
N ARG A 168 9.65 3.61 23.06
CA ARG A 168 9.01 3.32 24.35
C ARG A 168 9.91 3.64 25.54
N ASP A 169 11.24 3.61 25.36
CA ASP A 169 12.20 3.91 26.43
C ASP A 169 12.06 5.36 26.93
N ALA A 170 11.52 6.27 26.10
CA ALA A 170 11.18 7.63 26.50
C ALA A 170 10.29 7.66 27.75
N LEU A 171 9.30 6.75 27.84
CA LEU A 171 8.39 6.70 28.99
C LEU A 171 9.12 6.32 30.27
N SER A 172 10.07 5.37 30.19
CA SER A 172 10.90 5.01 31.34
C SER A 172 11.81 6.16 31.76
N ILE A 173 12.35 6.91 30.80
CA ILE A 173 13.19 8.08 31.07
C ILE A 173 12.37 9.19 31.73
N ILE A 174 11.15 9.45 31.26
CA ILE A 174 10.23 10.41 31.87
C ILE A 174 9.92 10.02 33.32
N GLU A 175 9.61 8.75 33.59
CA GLU A 175 9.37 8.27 34.95
C GLU A 175 10.60 8.41 35.85
N ASP A 176 11.81 8.17 35.32
CA ASP A 176 13.06 8.33 36.07
C ASP A 176 13.34 9.82 36.38
N ILE A 177 13.10 10.73 35.42
CA ILE A 177 13.29 12.17 35.60
C ILE A 177 12.25 12.76 36.56
N LYS A 178 10.98 12.33 36.47
CA LYS A 178 9.94 12.76 37.41
C LYS A 178 10.31 12.43 38.86
N LYS A 179 10.86 11.23 39.11
CA LYS A 179 11.39 10.87 40.44
C LYS A 179 12.54 11.78 40.87
N ILE A 180 13.46 12.12 39.97
CA ILE A 180 14.56 13.05 40.27
C ILE A 180 14.01 14.44 40.66
N ILE A 181 13.02 14.94 39.93
CA ILE A 181 12.38 16.22 40.23
C ILE A 181 11.65 16.14 41.57
N ASP A 182 10.87 15.09 41.82
CA ASP A 182 10.18 14.88 43.10
C ASP A 182 11.18 14.86 44.28
N ASP A 183 12.32 14.19 44.12
CA ASP A 183 13.39 14.16 45.13
C ASP A 183 14.00 15.57 45.34
N LEU A 184 14.27 16.32 44.27
CA LEU A 184 14.82 17.68 44.35
C LEU A 184 13.82 18.68 44.95
N CYS A 185 12.53 18.52 44.68
CA CYS A 185 11.47 19.32 45.29
C CYS A 185 11.33 19.03 46.78
N GLN A 186 11.46 17.76 47.20
CA GLN A 186 11.50 17.41 48.62
C GLN A 186 12.73 17.99 49.33
N GLU A 187 13.86 18.06 48.64
CA GLU A 187 15.09 18.71 49.10
C GLU A 187 15.03 20.25 49.05
N GLN A 188 13.93 20.83 48.56
CA GLN A 188 13.75 22.28 48.32
C GLN A 188 14.85 22.91 47.45
N ALA A 189 15.46 22.10 46.57
CA ALA A 189 16.49 22.57 45.64
C ALA A 189 15.89 23.27 44.41
N ILE A 190 14.69 22.83 43.98
CA ILE A 190 13.95 23.39 42.85
C ILE A 190 12.44 23.37 43.13
N ALA A 191 11.72 24.29 42.48
CA ALA A 191 10.27 24.27 42.38
C ALA A 191 9.78 23.11 41.45
N PRO A 192 8.51 22.66 41.58
CA PRO A 192 7.98 21.56 40.78
C PRO A 192 7.91 21.94 39.29
N ILE A 193 8.63 21.19 38.45
CA ILE A 193 8.68 21.39 36.99
C ILE A 193 8.08 20.21 36.23
N ASN A 194 7.49 20.48 35.07
CA ASN A 194 6.90 19.46 34.22
C ASN A 194 7.96 18.74 33.36
N VAL A 195 7.67 17.47 33.05
CA VAL A 195 8.44 16.66 32.10
C VAL A 195 7.52 16.30 30.94
N GLU A 196 7.78 16.89 29.79
CA GLU A 196 6.94 16.80 28.60
C GLU A 196 7.55 15.88 27.55
N LEU A 197 6.69 15.06 26.94
CA LEU A 197 7.07 14.24 25.80
C LEU A 197 6.87 15.04 24.51
N VAL A 198 7.93 15.20 23.72
CA VAL A 198 7.93 16.02 22.51
C VAL A 198 8.20 15.15 21.29
N ASP A 199 7.35 15.30 20.27
CA ASP A 199 7.53 14.63 18.99
C ASP A 199 8.86 15.03 18.33
N ASN A 200 9.49 14.06 17.66
CA ASN A 200 10.86 14.19 17.17
C ASN A 200 10.98 14.27 15.64
N GLU A 201 9.86 14.31 14.89
CA GLU A 201 9.90 14.33 13.41
C GLU A 201 10.73 15.49 12.85
N VAL A 202 10.58 16.69 13.43
CA VAL A 202 11.36 17.88 13.03
C VAL A 202 12.83 17.71 13.39
N ALA A 203 13.12 17.23 14.61
CA ALA A 203 14.46 17.06 15.12
C ALA A 203 15.28 16.05 14.29
N MET A 204 14.64 14.95 13.85
CA MET A 204 15.26 13.94 12.98
C MET A 204 15.72 14.47 11.62
N ILE A 205 14.99 15.45 11.06
CA ILE A 205 15.37 16.10 9.82
C ILE A 205 16.47 17.13 10.11
N TYR A 206 16.27 17.98 11.12
CA TYR A 206 17.19 19.04 11.49
C TYR A 206 18.60 18.52 11.84
N GLU A 207 18.71 17.44 12.63
CA GLU A 207 19.99 16.90 13.09
C GLU A 207 20.93 16.46 11.94
N ASN A 208 20.35 16.11 10.79
CA ASN A 208 21.03 15.60 9.60
C ASN A 208 21.14 16.64 8.48
N SER A 209 20.33 17.71 8.54
CA SER A 209 20.32 18.82 7.59
C SER A 209 21.67 19.55 7.49
N ASN A 210 21.89 20.23 6.36
CA ASN A 210 23.04 21.14 6.21
C ASN A 210 22.95 22.33 7.18
N LYS A 211 21.73 22.79 7.48
CA LYS A 211 21.48 23.85 8.46
C LYS A 211 21.94 23.45 9.86
N GLY A 212 21.50 22.31 10.38
CA GLY A 212 21.90 21.81 11.69
C GLY A 212 23.42 21.59 11.80
N LYS A 213 24.06 21.08 10.75
CA LYS A 213 25.52 20.94 10.68
C LYS A 213 26.26 22.29 10.66
N SER A 214 25.66 23.31 10.05
CA SER A 214 26.22 24.66 10.01
C SER A 214 26.06 25.38 11.34
N ASP A 215 24.91 25.22 11.99
CA ASP A 215 24.62 25.84 13.29
C ASP A 215 25.51 25.25 14.39
N PHE A 216 25.69 23.93 14.38
CA PHE A 216 26.45 23.21 15.39
C PHE A 216 27.39 22.18 14.76
N ARG A 217 28.51 22.66 14.21
CA ARG A 217 29.51 21.84 13.50
C ARG A 217 30.18 20.80 14.39
N GLU A 218 30.45 21.17 15.64
CA GLU A 218 31.18 20.32 16.60
C GLU A 218 30.26 19.37 17.38
N TYR A 219 28.94 19.58 17.30
CA TYR A 219 28.00 18.81 18.11
C TYR A 219 27.71 17.44 17.47
N PRO A 220 27.63 16.37 18.27
CA PRO A 220 27.11 15.09 17.81
C PRO A 220 25.66 15.21 17.31
N VAL A 221 25.25 14.27 16.47
CA VAL A 221 23.89 14.22 15.87
C VAL A 221 22.81 14.26 16.96
N VAL A 222 22.92 13.39 17.97
CA VAL A 222 21.97 13.30 19.10
C VAL A 222 21.94 14.57 19.95
N LEU A 223 23.04 15.33 20.04
CA LEU A 223 23.04 16.60 20.75
C LEU A 223 22.29 17.68 19.95
N ARG A 224 22.46 17.73 18.61
CA ARG A 224 21.64 18.60 17.75
C ARG A 224 20.15 18.26 17.83
N HIS A 225 19.84 16.97 17.92
CA HIS A 225 18.48 16.49 18.15
C HIS A 225 17.90 17.02 19.47
N ALA A 226 18.64 16.91 20.57
CA ALA A 226 18.23 17.43 21.87
C ALA A 226 17.94 18.95 21.84
N VAL A 227 18.78 19.72 21.13
CA VAL A 227 18.56 21.18 20.94
C VAL A 227 17.27 21.45 20.17
N SER A 228 17.01 20.73 19.08
CA SER A 228 15.79 20.88 18.29
C SER A 228 14.53 20.52 19.09
N ILE A 229 14.59 19.46 19.92
CA ILE A 229 13.50 19.09 20.82
C ILE A 229 13.19 20.21 21.83
N ALA A 230 14.22 20.81 22.43
CA ALA A 230 14.06 21.91 23.36
C ALA A 230 13.43 23.14 22.67
N ARG A 231 13.95 23.51 21.49
CA ARG A 231 13.45 24.65 20.70
C ARG A 231 12.03 24.46 20.21
N ARG A 232 11.65 23.22 19.84
CA ARG A 232 10.28 22.89 19.45
C ARG A 232 9.28 23.12 20.57
N LEU A 233 9.63 22.77 21.81
CA LEU A 233 8.77 23.03 22.96
C LEU A 233 8.70 24.53 23.27
N GLN A 234 9.82 25.23 23.11
CA GLN A 234 9.89 26.68 23.32
C GLN A 234 9.05 27.46 22.31
N ASP A 235 9.22 27.24 21.01
CA ASP A 235 8.31 27.75 19.98
C ASP A 235 8.32 26.85 18.74
N PRO A 236 7.24 26.10 18.48
CA PRO A 236 7.12 25.28 17.29
C PRO A 236 7.33 26.07 15.99
N LEU A 237 6.82 27.31 15.90
CA LEU A 237 6.86 28.09 14.67
C LEU A 237 8.29 28.41 14.23
N ILE A 238 9.15 28.78 15.17
CA ILE A 238 10.59 29.06 14.91
C ILE A 238 11.31 27.78 14.49
N GLU A 239 11.02 26.67 15.16
CA GLU A 239 11.72 25.39 14.91
C GLU A 239 11.30 24.78 13.56
N PHE A 240 10.01 24.76 13.22
CA PHE A 240 9.55 24.31 11.90
C PHE A 240 10.10 25.18 10.76
N ALA A 241 10.28 26.48 10.99
CA ALA A 241 10.89 27.38 10.01
C ALA A 241 12.36 27.04 9.72
N GLN A 242 13.08 26.30 10.58
CA GLN A 242 14.45 25.84 10.31
C GLN A 242 14.53 24.88 9.11
N LEU A 243 13.45 24.16 8.83
CA LEU A 243 13.36 23.25 7.69
C LEU A 243 13.04 23.96 6.37
N CYS A 244 12.66 25.24 6.44
CA CYS A 244 12.36 26.06 5.26
C CYS A 244 13.64 26.69 4.71
N ASN A 245 14.50 25.83 4.17
CA ASN A 245 15.80 26.16 3.61
C ASN A 245 15.88 25.79 2.11
N PRO A 246 16.95 26.18 1.40
CA PRO A 246 17.10 25.86 -0.02
C PRO A 246 17.17 24.36 -0.35
N ASP A 247 17.44 23.50 0.64
CA ASP A 247 17.52 22.04 0.47
C ASP A 247 16.13 21.37 0.56
N GLU A 248 15.05 22.15 0.74
CA GLU A 248 13.66 21.70 0.80
C GLU A 248 13.37 20.68 1.92
N ASP A 249 14.10 20.75 3.03
CA ASP A 249 13.96 19.82 4.17
C ASP A 249 12.53 19.73 4.71
N ILE A 250 11.74 20.81 4.60
CA ILE A 250 10.33 20.85 4.99
C ILE A 250 9.46 19.83 4.25
N LEU A 251 9.83 19.43 3.02
CA LEU A 251 9.12 18.41 2.23
C LEU A 251 9.40 16.97 2.69
N CYS A 252 10.44 16.77 3.51
CA CYS A 252 10.77 15.46 4.10
C CYS A 252 9.81 15.08 5.24
N LEU A 253 9.07 16.04 5.79
CA LEU A 253 8.01 15.75 6.75
C LEU A 253 6.84 15.02 6.07
N LYS A 254 6.27 14.06 6.78
CA LYS A 254 5.14 13.26 6.28
C LYS A 254 3.82 13.91 6.70
N TYR A 255 3.27 14.75 5.83
CA TYR A 255 1.98 15.40 6.06
C TYR A 255 0.80 14.49 5.73
N HIS A 256 0.88 13.76 4.61
CA HIS A 256 -0.20 12.89 4.12
C HIS A 256 0.37 11.64 3.42
N PRO A 257 -0.24 10.46 3.53
CA PRO A 257 0.26 9.23 2.87
C PRO A 257 0.42 9.32 1.36
N MET A 258 -0.37 10.19 0.70
CA MET A 258 -0.35 10.40 -0.75
C MET A 258 0.28 11.75 -1.16
N GLN A 259 1.06 12.40 -0.30
CA GLN A 259 1.67 13.70 -0.63
C GLN A 259 2.55 13.64 -1.90
N ASP A 260 3.19 12.50 -2.16
CA ASP A 260 4.03 12.27 -3.34
C ASP A 260 3.23 12.20 -4.66
N CYS A 261 1.89 12.18 -4.61
CA CYS A 261 1.03 12.27 -5.79
C CYS A 261 0.82 13.72 -6.27
N VAL A 262 1.29 14.71 -5.51
CA VAL A 262 1.24 16.14 -5.83
C VAL A 262 2.62 16.61 -6.28
N THR A 263 2.69 17.65 -7.10
CA THR A 263 3.98 18.24 -7.47
C THR A 263 4.62 18.94 -6.27
N LYS A 264 5.96 18.90 -6.18
CA LYS A 264 6.70 19.53 -5.08
C LYS A 264 6.43 21.03 -5.00
N ASP A 265 6.39 21.73 -6.13
CA ASP A 265 6.15 23.17 -6.19
C ASP A 265 4.77 23.56 -5.66
N GLU A 266 3.71 22.82 -6.05
CA GLU A 266 2.36 23.06 -5.55
C GLU A 266 2.30 22.88 -4.03
N LEU A 267 2.90 21.80 -3.51
CA LEU A 267 2.93 21.53 -2.08
C LEU A 267 3.74 22.58 -1.32
N GLN A 268 4.95 22.91 -1.80
CA GLN A 268 5.83 23.89 -1.17
C GLN A 268 5.18 25.28 -1.09
N ASN A 269 4.51 25.71 -2.16
CA ASN A 269 3.79 27.00 -2.17
C ASN A 269 2.65 27.01 -1.15
N ALA A 270 1.91 25.91 -1.05
CA ALA A 270 0.80 25.79 -0.09
C ALA A 270 1.29 25.74 1.36
N LEU A 271 2.39 25.04 1.65
CA LEU A 271 3.02 25.04 2.98
C LEU A 271 3.60 26.42 3.33
N THR A 272 4.22 27.09 2.36
CA THR A 272 4.73 28.47 2.52
C THR A 272 3.61 29.44 2.88
N LEU A 273 2.42 29.29 2.29
CA LEU A 273 1.25 30.10 2.63
C LEU A 273 0.84 29.91 4.10
N GLU A 274 0.88 28.69 4.62
CA GLU A 274 0.60 28.44 6.04
C GLU A 274 1.62 29.11 6.97
N PHE A 275 2.91 29.09 6.62
CA PHE A 275 3.92 29.87 7.34
C PHE A 275 3.63 31.37 7.27
N VAL A 276 3.30 31.92 6.10
CA VAL A 276 2.92 33.33 5.96
C VAL A 276 1.73 33.64 6.90
N ASN A 277 0.68 32.82 6.89
CA ASN A 277 -0.50 33.05 7.73
C ASN A 277 -0.14 33.09 9.22
N ARG A 278 0.67 32.12 9.72
CA ARG A 278 1.00 32.03 11.15
C ARG A 278 2.06 33.04 11.57
N VAL A 279 3.08 33.29 10.76
CA VAL A 279 4.14 34.28 11.07
C VAL A 279 3.59 35.69 11.15
N ASN A 280 2.67 36.08 10.26
CA ASN A 280 2.09 37.42 10.29
C ASN A 280 1.02 37.58 11.39
N GLU A 281 0.38 36.49 11.84
CA GLU A 281 -0.48 36.51 13.03
C GLU A 281 0.33 36.75 14.32
N VAL A 282 1.49 36.08 14.47
CA VAL A 282 2.36 36.24 15.65
C VAL A 282 3.16 37.54 15.61
N GLY A 283 3.68 37.92 14.44
CA GLY A 283 4.63 39.01 14.27
C GLY A 283 6.09 38.56 14.45
N VAL A 284 7.02 39.32 13.88
CA VAL A 284 8.47 39.01 13.93
C VAL A 284 9.24 40.18 14.51
N ASP A 285 10.02 39.90 15.55
CA ASP A 285 10.99 40.85 16.10
C ASP A 285 12.27 40.82 15.28
N VAL A 286 12.55 41.92 14.57
CA VAL A 286 13.72 42.05 13.69
C VAL A 286 15.02 42.14 14.50
N ASN A 287 14.99 42.74 15.68
CA ASN A 287 16.17 42.85 16.54
C ASN A 287 16.51 41.48 17.14
N ARG A 288 15.50 40.70 17.52
CA ARG A 288 15.67 39.30 17.93
C ARG A 288 16.26 38.45 16.79
N ALA A 289 15.77 38.65 15.56
CA ALA A 289 16.31 38.02 14.35
C ALA A 289 17.76 38.44 14.01
N LEU A 290 18.18 39.62 14.45
CA LEU A 290 19.54 40.12 14.29
C LEU A 290 20.50 39.40 15.23
N ASP A 291 20.12 39.33 16.50
CA ASP A 291 20.91 38.79 17.62
C ASP A 291 20.94 37.25 17.58
N TYR A 292 19.84 36.60 17.18
CA TYR A 292 19.68 35.14 17.23
C TYR A 292 19.39 34.53 15.85
N PRO A 293 20.39 33.91 15.19
CA PRO A 293 20.27 33.41 13.82
C PRO A 293 19.18 32.35 13.59
N HIS A 294 18.76 31.58 14.60
CA HIS A 294 17.67 30.61 14.42
C HIS A 294 16.32 31.31 14.22
N THR A 295 16.11 32.51 14.78
CA THR A 295 14.83 33.22 14.60
C THR A 295 14.75 33.97 13.25
N SER A 296 15.88 34.15 12.56
CA SER A 296 15.97 34.97 11.34
C SER A 296 15.18 34.42 10.15
N LEU A 297 14.94 33.10 10.11
CA LEU A 297 14.23 32.44 9.01
C LEU A 297 12.75 32.80 8.96
N LEU A 298 12.18 33.36 10.03
CA LEU A 298 10.80 33.85 10.03
C LEU A 298 10.61 35.06 9.09
N LEU A 299 11.65 35.89 8.89
CA LEU A 299 11.55 37.10 8.08
C LEU A 299 11.18 36.83 6.63
N GLN A 300 11.46 35.64 6.10
CA GLN A 300 11.08 35.30 4.74
C GLN A 300 9.56 35.17 4.55
N PHE A 301 8.83 34.93 5.63
CA PHE A 301 7.38 34.73 5.64
C PHE A 301 6.61 36.00 6.00
N VAL A 302 7.29 37.08 6.39
CA VAL A 302 6.67 38.39 6.59
C VAL A 302 6.15 38.92 5.25
N CYS A 303 4.90 39.38 5.24
CA CYS A 303 4.24 39.92 4.06
C CYS A 303 5.11 40.96 3.36
N GLY A 304 5.49 40.70 2.10
CA GLY A 304 6.26 41.61 1.26
C GLY A 304 7.79 41.42 1.25
N LEU A 305 8.39 40.70 2.21
CA LEU A 305 9.84 40.49 2.30
C LEU A 305 10.34 39.31 1.44
N GLY A 306 9.82 38.09 1.64
CA GLY A 306 10.38 36.90 0.99
C GLY A 306 11.84 36.62 1.38
N PRO A 307 12.44 35.51 0.91
CA PRO A 307 13.76 35.06 1.36
C PRO A 307 14.87 36.07 1.02
N ARG A 308 14.80 36.69 -0.16
CA ARG A 308 15.82 37.65 -0.61
C ARG A 308 15.77 38.97 0.16
N LYS A 309 14.58 39.57 0.34
CA LYS A 309 14.52 40.88 1.03
C LYS A 309 14.66 40.72 2.54
N GLY A 310 14.15 39.63 3.13
CA GLY A 310 14.37 39.34 4.55
C GLY A 310 15.86 39.20 4.89
N SER A 311 16.60 38.43 4.10
CA SER A 311 18.06 38.32 4.25
C SER A 311 18.78 39.65 4.02
N ASN A 312 18.31 40.44 3.05
CA ASN A 312 18.87 41.76 2.75
C ASN A 312 18.67 42.77 3.90
N LEU A 313 17.49 42.76 4.53
CA LEU A 313 17.17 43.60 5.68
C LEU A 313 18.16 43.35 6.82
N LEU A 314 18.34 42.09 7.22
CA LEU A 314 19.30 41.73 8.26
C LEU A 314 20.73 42.10 7.88
N ARG A 315 21.11 41.88 6.61
CA ARG A 315 22.45 42.24 6.13
C ARG A 315 22.73 43.74 6.28
N ILE A 316 21.76 44.60 5.97
CA ILE A 316 21.92 46.06 6.11
C ILE A 316 22.10 46.42 7.58
N LEU A 317 21.22 45.94 8.47
CA LEU A 317 21.29 46.22 9.91
C LEU A 317 22.60 45.71 10.55
N LYS A 318 23.10 44.54 10.13
CA LYS A 318 24.41 44.02 10.56
C LYS A 318 25.58 44.87 10.06
N GLN A 319 25.51 45.38 8.83
CA GLN A 319 26.56 46.21 8.24
C GLN A 319 26.65 47.60 8.88
N THR A 320 25.51 48.18 9.26
CA THR A 320 25.45 49.47 9.94
C THR A 320 25.67 49.36 11.44
N ASN A 321 25.61 48.14 12.01
CA ASN A 321 25.65 47.86 13.44
C ASN A 321 24.59 48.67 14.22
N GLN A 322 23.40 48.81 13.61
CA GLN A 322 22.27 49.51 14.18
C GLN A 322 21.13 48.54 14.47
N LYS A 323 20.47 48.72 15.61
CA LYS A 323 19.18 48.08 15.91
C LYS A 323 18.06 48.88 15.26
N LEU A 324 16.93 48.22 15.00
CA LEU A 324 15.73 48.86 14.49
C LEU A 324 14.95 49.45 15.68
N GLU A 325 14.90 50.77 15.78
CA GLU A 325 14.27 51.51 16.89
C GLU A 325 12.83 51.93 16.55
N ASN A 326 12.55 52.22 15.28
CA ASN A 326 11.22 52.58 14.80
C ASN A 326 10.93 52.01 13.41
N ARG A 327 9.65 51.90 13.05
CA ARG A 327 9.25 51.36 11.74
C ARG A 327 9.66 52.27 10.59
N THR A 328 9.74 53.59 10.79
CA THR A 328 10.15 54.55 9.75
C THR A 328 11.58 54.29 9.24
N GLN A 329 12.47 53.77 10.10
CA GLN A 329 13.84 53.36 9.74
C GLN A 329 13.88 52.25 8.69
N LEU A 330 12.80 51.47 8.53
CA LEU A 330 12.68 50.49 7.43
C LEU A 330 12.77 51.18 6.07
N VAL A 331 12.16 52.36 5.93
CA VAL A 331 12.17 53.13 4.69
C VAL A 331 13.46 53.94 4.57
N THR A 332 13.82 54.68 5.63
CA THR A 332 14.93 55.64 5.59
C THR A 332 16.30 54.97 5.58
N HIS A 333 16.51 53.94 6.42
CA HIS A 333 17.82 53.29 6.62
C HIS A 333 17.92 51.93 5.93
N CYS A 334 16.83 51.14 5.92
CA CYS A 334 16.84 49.81 5.29
C CYS A 334 16.43 49.84 3.81
N HIS A 335 16.12 51.02 3.27
CA HIS A 335 15.75 51.25 1.86
C HIS A 335 14.58 50.36 1.38
N ILE A 336 13.63 50.07 2.26
CA ILE A 336 12.41 49.33 1.91
C ILE A 336 11.48 50.27 1.13
N GLY A 337 11.10 49.85 -0.07
CA GLY A 337 10.19 50.62 -0.92
C GLY A 337 8.78 50.74 -0.32
N PRO A 338 8.01 51.78 -0.68
CA PRO A 338 6.75 52.14 -0.02
C PRO A 338 5.71 51.02 -0.03
N LYS A 339 5.57 50.30 -1.15
CA LYS A 339 4.64 49.14 -1.24
C LYS A 339 5.03 48.00 -0.32
N VAL A 340 6.33 47.76 -0.14
CA VAL A 340 6.82 46.69 0.73
C VAL A 340 6.63 47.10 2.18
N PHE A 341 6.90 48.37 2.50
CA PHE A 341 6.68 48.93 3.83
C PHE A 341 5.22 48.80 4.28
N ILE A 342 4.26 49.21 3.43
CA ILE A 342 2.81 49.05 3.72
C ILE A 342 2.45 47.58 3.97
N ASN A 343 3.07 46.65 3.24
CA ASN A 343 2.77 45.23 3.43
C ASN A 343 3.40 44.62 4.69
N CYS A 344 4.55 45.12 5.17
CA CYS A 344 5.31 44.48 6.26
C CYS A 344 5.23 45.19 7.60
N ALA A 345 4.93 46.49 7.64
CA ALA A 345 5.12 47.31 8.84
C ALA A 345 4.34 46.79 10.04
N GLY A 346 3.06 46.44 9.88
CA GLY A 346 2.22 45.93 10.98
C GLY A 346 2.63 44.57 11.55
N PHE A 347 3.49 43.83 10.85
CA PHE A 347 3.95 42.50 11.25
C PHE A 347 5.37 42.50 11.85
N ILE A 348 6.07 43.63 11.74
CA ILE A 348 7.38 43.82 12.35
C ILE A 348 7.18 44.34 13.77
N LYS A 349 7.59 43.52 14.73
CA LYS A 349 7.58 43.83 16.16
C LYS A 349 8.85 44.59 16.52
N ILE A 350 8.69 45.66 17.29
CA ILE A 350 9.78 46.41 17.90
C ILE A 350 9.45 46.53 19.38
N ASP A 351 10.34 46.06 20.25
CA ASP A 351 10.17 46.18 21.70
C ASP A 351 10.52 47.60 22.16
N THR A 352 9.54 48.50 22.14
CA THR A 352 9.73 49.92 22.44
C THR A 352 10.16 50.18 23.89
N LEU A 353 9.86 49.26 24.82
CA LEU A 353 10.25 49.39 26.24
C LEU A 353 11.76 49.26 26.46
N LYS A 354 12.47 48.51 25.60
CA LYS A 354 13.92 48.35 25.72
C LYS A 354 14.70 49.59 25.27
N PHE A 355 14.07 50.48 24.50
CA PHE A 355 14.71 51.65 23.91
C PHE A 355 14.31 52.98 24.56
N SER A 356 13.28 53.00 25.42
CA SER A 356 12.75 54.22 26.06
C SER A 356 13.81 54.99 26.85
N ASP A 357 14.78 54.28 27.43
CA ASP A 357 15.81 54.86 28.30
C ASP A 357 17.15 55.07 27.58
N SER A 358 17.30 54.60 26.34
CA SER A 358 18.61 54.50 25.66
C SER A 358 18.85 55.51 24.54
N THR A 359 17.80 56.22 24.07
CA THR A 359 17.91 57.03 22.85
C THR A 359 17.20 58.38 23.00
N ASP A 360 17.83 59.47 22.51
CA ASP A 360 17.25 60.83 22.44
C ASP A 360 16.17 60.98 21.34
N SER A 361 15.84 59.91 20.61
CA SER A 361 14.88 59.93 19.50
C SER A 361 13.46 59.64 19.99
N TYR A 362 12.46 60.30 19.38
CA TYR A 362 11.05 60.01 19.66
C TYR A 362 10.72 58.55 19.31
N ILE A 363 10.27 57.79 20.30
CA ILE A 363 9.85 56.39 20.15
C ILE A 363 8.33 56.36 20.05
N GLU A 364 7.84 55.87 18.91
CA GLU A 364 6.41 55.69 18.69
C GLU A 364 5.95 54.43 19.42
N VAL A 365 5.17 54.59 20.50
CA VAL A 365 4.78 53.48 21.39
C VAL A 365 3.95 52.43 20.64
N LEU A 366 3.23 52.83 19.59
CA LEU A 366 2.45 51.97 18.71
C LEU A 366 3.32 51.01 17.87
N ASP A 367 4.61 51.28 17.66
CA ASP A 367 5.52 50.34 16.98
C ASP A 367 5.69 49.03 17.78
N GLY A 368 5.39 49.07 19.08
CA GLY A 368 5.28 47.91 19.96
C GLY A 368 3.93 47.19 19.90
N SER A 369 3.07 47.46 18.91
CA SER A 369 1.77 46.82 18.71
C SER A 369 1.57 46.35 17.25
N ARG A 370 0.50 45.58 16.97
CA ARG A 370 0.11 45.24 15.58
C ARG A 370 -0.60 46.37 14.83
N VAL A 371 -0.89 47.50 15.49
CA VAL A 371 -1.50 48.67 14.85
C VAL A 371 -0.61 49.10 13.69
N HIS A 372 -1.19 49.31 12.50
CA HIS A 372 -0.44 49.67 11.32
C HIS A 372 -0.11 51.18 11.32
N PRO A 373 1.06 51.63 10.83
CA PRO A 373 1.39 53.07 10.79
C PRO A 373 0.37 53.96 10.08
N GLU A 374 -0.41 53.41 9.14
CA GLU A 374 -1.48 54.15 8.46
C GLU A 374 -2.68 54.49 9.37
N THR A 375 -2.83 53.80 10.50
CA THR A 375 -3.94 53.95 11.45
C THR A 375 -3.51 54.55 12.78
N TYR A 376 -2.25 54.96 12.93
CA TYR A 376 -1.74 55.58 14.17
C TYR A 376 -2.54 56.81 14.58
N GLU A 377 -2.98 57.61 13.61
CA GLU A 377 -3.79 58.78 13.87
C GLU A 377 -5.14 58.43 14.50
N TRP A 378 -5.74 57.31 14.09
CA TRP A 378 -7.01 56.84 14.65
C TRP A 378 -6.83 56.28 16.05
N ALA A 379 -5.74 55.55 16.31
CA ALA A 379 -5.40 55.09 17.65
C ALA A 379 -5.21 56.26 18.64
N ARG A 380 -4.55 57.34 18.19
CA ARG A 380 -4.39 58.57 18.99
C ARG A 380 -5.72 59.25 19.28
N LYS A 381 -6.60 59.41 18.29
CA LYS A 381 -7.93 59.98 18.50
C LYS A 381 -8.78 59.13 19.45
N MET A 382 -8.77 57.80 19.27
CA MET A 382 -9.44 56.88 20.19
C MET A 382 -8.98 57.07 21.64
N ALA A 383 -7.68 57.29 21.85
CA ALA A 383 -7.13 57.54 23.18
C ALA A 383 -7.59 58.89 23.76
N VAL A 384 -7.56 59.96 22.96
CA VAL A 384 -8.04 61.30 23.37
C VAL A 384 -9.52 61.27 23.74
N ASP A 385 -10.36 60.65 22.90
CA ASP A 385 -11.80 60.57 23.11
C ASP A 385 -12.14 59.71 24.35
N ALA A 386 -11.45 58.59 24.55
CA ALA A 386 -11.65 57.72 25.71
C ALA A 386 -11.21 58.37 27.05
N LEU A 387 -10.32 59.36 26.99
CA LEU A 387 -9.90 60.15 28.15
C LEU A 387 -10.73 61.42 28.37
N GLU A 388 -11.70 61.71 27.49
CA GLU A 388 -12.51 62.93 27.48
C GLU A 388 -11.65 64.21 27.60
N TYR A 389 -10.48 64.21 26.93
CA TYR A 389 -9.63 65.40 26.92
C TYR A 389 -10.37 66.55 26.23
N ASP A 390 -10.34 67.74 26.87
CA ASP A 390 -11.00 68.92 26.32
C ASP A 390 -10.28 69.39 25.05
N ASP A 391 -10.96 69.30 23.90
CA ASP A 391 -10.50 69.77 22.59
C ASP A 391 -10.02 71.24 22.58
N THR A 392 -10.42 72.03 23.59
CA THR A 392 -10.06 73.45 23.73
C THR A 392 -8.84 73.71 24.61
N ALA A 393 -8.31 72.70 25.30
CA ALA A 393 -7.08 72.84 26.07
C ALA A 393 -5.87 72.79 25.11
N GLU A 394 -5.11 73.89 25.03
CA GLU A 394 -3.85 74.01 24.24
C GLU A 394 -2.71 73.04 24.69
N GLY A 395 -3.03 71.97 25.43
CA GLY A 395 -2.10 70.99 25.99
C GLY A 395 -2.48 69.52 25.80
N ALA A 396 -3.54 69.17 25.06
CA ALA A 396 -3.87 67.77 24.77
C ALA A 396 -2.82 67.16 23.82
N ASN A 397 -1.75 66.59 24.39
CA ASN A 397 -0.74 65.85 23.63
C ASN A 397 -1.31 64.46 23.28
N PRO A 398 -1.63 64.16 22.00
CA PRO A 398 -2.23 62.87 21.64
C PRO A 398 -1.31 61.67 21.89
N ALA A 399 0.01 61.89 21.95
CA ALA A 399 0.97 60.85 22.35
C ALA A 399 0.91 60.58 23.87
N GLY A 400 0.74 61.63 24.69
CA GLY A 400 0.58 61.48 26.14
C GLY A 400 -0.73 60.80 26.53
N ALA A 401 -1.82 61.11 25.80
CA ALA A 401 -3.09 60.39 25.94
C ALA A 401 -2.94 58.89 25.66
N LEU A 402 -2.13 58.52 24.66
CA LEU A 402 -1.87 57.14 24.34
C LEU A 402 -1.06 56.42 25.43
N GLU A 403 -0.04 57.08 25.99
CA GLU A 403 0.73 56.56 27.13
C GLU A 403 -0.17 56.32 28.35
N GLU A 404 -1.07 57.27 28.69
CA GLU A 404 -2.03 57.12 29.79
C GLU A 404 -3.01 55.95 29.54
N ILE A 405 -3.48 55.77 28.31
CA ILE A 405 -4.33 54.63 27.93
C ILE A 405 -3.57 53.30 28.04
N LEU A 406 -2.28 53.26 27.71
CA LEU A 406 -1.48 52.05 27.85
C LEU A 406 -1.23 51.68 29.32
N GLU A 407 -1.21 52.66 30.23
CA GLU A 407 -1.21 52.43 31.68
C GLU A 407 -2.58 51.99 32.20
N SER A 408 -3.67 52.52 31.63
CA SER A 408 -5.06 52.27 32.05
C SER A 408 -5.97 51.85 30.89
N PRO A 409 -5.78 50.65 30.30
CA PRO A 409 -6.47 50.22 29.08
C PRO A 409 -7.99 50.03 29.26
N GLU A 410 -8.44 49.83 30.50
CA GLU A 410 -9.86 49.69 30.86
C GLU A 410 -10.74 50.84 30.36
N ARG A 411 -10.19 52.06 30.24
CA ARG A 411 -10.92 53.25 29.77
C ARG A 411 -11.41 53.14 28.33
N LEU A 412 -10.77 52.30 27.49
CA LEU A 412 -11.21 52.07 26.11
C LEU A 412 -12.49 51.23 26.01
N LYS A 413 -12.97 50.62 27.11
CA LYS A 413 -14.18 49.78 27.09
C LYS A 413 -15.46 50.60 26.92
N ASP A 414 -15.45 51.83 27.43
CA ASP A 414 -16.63 52.71 27.44
C ASP A 414 -16.79 53.48 26.11
N LEU A 415 -15.79 53.40 25.22
CA LEU A 415 -15.82 54.04 23.91
C LEU A 415 -16.73 53.27 22.94
N ASP A 416 -17.71 53.97 22.36
CA ASP A 416 -18.57 53.44 21.29
C ASP A 416 -17.83 53.46 19.94
N LEU A 417 -17.21 52.32 19.61
CA LEU A 417 -16.45 52.17 18.37
C LEU A 417 -17.32 52.15 17.11
N ASP A 418 -18.59 51.76 17.22
CA ASP A 418 -19.49 51.69 16.06
C ASP A 418 -19.87 53.11 15.64
N ALA A 419 -20.23 53.96 16.60
CA ALA A 419 -20.49 55.38 16.33
C ALA A 419 -19.24 56.10 15.78
N PHE A 420 -18.04 55.80 16.33
CA PHE A 420 -16.79 56.37 15.84
C PHE A 420 -16.46 55.91 14.41
N ALA A 421 -16.72 54.65 14.08
CA ALA A 421 -16.52 54.10 12.74
C ALA A 421 -17.48 54.71 11.71
N GLU A 422 -18.77 54.85 12.04
CA GLU A 422 -19.76 55.52 11.20
C GLU A 422 -19.37 56.96 10.89
N GLU A 423 -18.80 57.68 11.87
CA GLU A 423 -18.32 59.05 11.67
C GLU A 423 -17.11 59.10 10.73
N LEU A 424 -16.15 58.18 10.86
CA LEU A 424 -15.02 58.06 9.93
C LEU A 424 -15.47 57.71 8.51
N GLU A 425 -16.48 56.87 8.36
CA GLU A 425 -17.07 56.54 7.08
C GLU A 425 -17.75 57.77 6.46
N ARG A 426 -18.51 58.53 7.25
CA ARG A 426 -19.14 59.80 6.83
C ARG A 426 -18.12 60.84 6.36
N GLN A 427 -16.94 60.87 6.98
CA GLN A 427 -15.82 61.75 6.59
C GLN A 427 -15.05 61.24 5.35
N GLY A 428 -15.37 60.06 4.84
CA GLY A 428 -14.79 59.50 3.61
C GLY A 428 -13.51 58.68 3.82
N TYR A 429 -13.20 58.25 5.04
CA TYR A 429 -12.04 57.38 5.34
C TYR A 429 -12.32 55.89 5.12
N GLY A 430 -13.55 55.56 4.73
CA GLY A 430 -14.03 54.19 4.51
C GLY A 430 -14.45 53.49 5.79
N ASP A 431 -14.96 52.27 5.64
CA ASP A 431 -15.35 51.42 6.77
C ASP A 431 -14.10 50.96 7.56
N LYS A 432 -14.04 51.34 8.84
CA LYS A 432 -12.94 51.03 9.76
C LYS A 432 -13.38 50.27 11.01
N HIS A 433 -14.59 49.71 11.05
CA HIS A 433 -15.11 49.03 12.25
C HIS A 433 -14.11 47.99 12.80
N ILE A 434 -13.76 46.99 12.00
CA ILE A 434 -12.85 45.90 12.40
C ILE A 434 -11.49 46.46 12.84
N THR A 435 -10.94 47.43 12.11
CA THR A 435 -9.65 48.06 12.42
C THR A 435 -9.65 48.72 13.80
N LEU A 436 -10.73 49.37 14.20
CA LEU A 436 -10.85 50.02 15.51
C LEU A 436 -10.99 48.99 16.63
N TYR A 437 -11.76 47.91 16.41
CA TYR A 437 -11.84 46.79 17.35
C TYR A 437 -10.47 46.13 17.56
N ASP A 438 -9.72 45.88 16.49
CA ASP A 438 -8.37 45.32 16.56
C ASP A 438 -7.39 46.29 17.23
N THR A 439 -7.50 47.59 16.94
CA THR A 439 -6.70 48.63 17.59
C THR A 439 -6.96 48.65 19.09
N ARG A 440 -8.23 48.62 19.53
CA ARG A 440 -8.59 48.53 20.95
C ARG A 440 -8.01 47.26 21.60
N ALA A 441 -8.10 46.12 20.91
CA ALA A 441 -7.57 44.85 21.42
C ALA A 441 -6.04 44.90 21.59
N GLU A 442 -5.32 45.50 20.66
CA GLU A 442 -3.87 45.70 20.71
C GLU A 442 -3.44 46.71 21.78
N LEU A 443 -4.20 47.78 22.00
CA LEU A 443 -3.94 48.73 23.08
C LEU A 443 -4.16 48.09 24.46
N ASN A 444 -5.13 47.18 24.59
CA ASN A 444 -5.34 46.41 25.82
C ASN A 444 -4.18 45.43 26.08
N HIS A 445 -3.75 44.68 25.07
CA HIS A 445 -2.67 43.71 25.17
C HIS A 445 -1.80 43.69 23.90
N ARG A 446 -0.70 44.44 23.94
CA ARG A 446 0.24 44.58 22.83
C ARG A 446 0.81 43.23 22.37
N TYR A 447 0.70 42.90 21.09
CA TYR A 447 1.24 41.66 20.50
C TYR A 447 0.85 40.39 21.27
N LYS A 448 -0.36 40.33 21.84
CA LYS A 448 -0.86 39.12 22.47
C LYS A 448 -0.76 37.95 21.49
N ASP A 449 -0.16 36.84 21.91
CA ASP A 449 -0.13 35.62 21.10
C ASP A 449 -1.55 35.03 21.05
N LEU A 450 -2.11 34.93 19.84
CA LEU A 450 -3.46 34.41 19.61
C LEU A 450 -3.47 32.90 19.32
N ARG A 451 -2.29 32.26 19.31
CA ARG A 451 -2.16 30.81 19.16
C ARG A 451 -2.79 30.07 20.34
N THR A 452 -3.14 28.81 20.11
CA THR A 452 -3.66 27.94 21.17
C THR A 452 -2.56 27.66 22.18
N PRO A 453 -2.77 27.91 23.49
CA PRO A 453 -1.78 27.57 24.51
C PRO A 453 -1.34 26.10 24.43
N TYR A 454 -0.07 25.84 24.74
CA TYR A 454 0.45 24.48 24.79
C TYR A 454 -0.34 23.64 25.79
N ARG A 455 -0.57 22.37 25.44
CA ARG A 455 -1.11 21.36 26.35
C ARG A 455 -0.24 20.11 26.28
N SER A 456 -0.07 19.44 27.41
CA SER A 456 0.58 18.14 27.45
C SER A 456 -0.18 17.12 26.57
N PRO A 457 0.52 16.19 25.92
CA PRO A 457 -0.09 15.23 25.01
C PRO A 457 -0.97 14.22 25.73
N LEU A 458 -2.09 13.84 25.10
CA LEU A 458 -2.98 12.78 25.61
C LEU A 458 -2.37 11.40 25.36
N ASN A 459 -2.83 10.36 26.09
CA ASN A 459 -2.33 8.99 25.94
C ASN A 459 -2.40 8.47 24.49
N GLU A 460 -3.43 8.83 23.72
CA GLU A 460 -3.54 8.48 22.30
C GLU A 460 -2.47 9.17 21.45
N GLU A 461 -2.18 10.43 21.73
CA GLU A 461 -1.14 11.21 21.04
C GLU A 461 0.24 10.67 21.40
N ILE A 462 0.49 10.36 22.68
CA ILE A 462 1.69 9.70 23.17
C ILE A 462 1.88 8.36 22.46
N PHE A 463 0.82 7.57 22.32
CA PHE A 463 0.87 6.30 21.60
C PHE A 463 1.26 6.49 20.14
N ASN A 464 0.63 7.43 19.43
CA ASN A 464 0.94 7.73 18.04
C ASN A 464 2.36 8.28 17.87
N MET A 465 2.83 9.15 18.78
CA MET A 465 4.17 9.73 18.75
C MET A 465 5.26 8.68 18.98
N ILE A 466 5.06 7.73 19.88
CA ILE A 466 6.06 6.68 20.18
C ILE A 466 6.05 5.59 19.12
N THR A 467 4.87 5.20 18.63
CA THR A 467 4.75 4.10 17.65
C THR A 467 4.95 4.57 16.22
N LYS A 468 4.90 5.88 15.97
CA LYS A 468 4.92 6.51 14.64
C LYS A 468 3.83 5.99 13.70
N GLU A 469 2.72 5.56 14.29
CA GLU A 469 1.54 5.04 13.59
C GLU A 469 0.36 5.99 13.80
N THR A 470 -0.55 6.05 12.82
CA THR A 470 -1.80 6.81 12.91
C THR A 470 -2.97 5.84 13.06
N PRO A 471 -4.16 6.32 13.49
CA PRO A 471 -5.37 5.49 13.48
C PRO A 471 -5.74 4.93 12.09
N GLU A 472 -5.25 5.52 11.00
CA GLU A 472 -5.45 5.00 9.64
C GLU A 472 -4.49 3.85 9.31
N THR A 473 -3.26 3.95 9.80
CA THR A 473 -2.25 2.92 9.57
C THR A 473 -2.35 1.81 10.61
N PHE A 474 -2.83 2.04 11.83
CA PHE A 474 -2.87 1.05 12.91
C PHE A 474 -4.25 1.03 13.59
N TYR A 475 -5.11 0.13 13.13
CA TYR A 475 -6.51 0.04 13.59
C TYR A 475 -6.94 -1.39 13.91
N VAL A 476 -8.05 -1.51 14.63
CA VAL A 476 -8.69 -2.80 14.94
C VAL A 476 -9.15 -3.47 13.65
N GLY A 477 -8.67 -4.70 13.44
CA GLY A 477 -8.89 -5.45 12.21
C GLY A 477 -7.71 -5.39 11.24
N LYS A 478 -6.67 -4.58 11.45
CA LYS A 478 -5.47 -4.61 10.59
C LYS A 478 -4.74 -5.95 10.70
N LEU A 479 -4.30 -6.46 9.55
CA LEU A 479 -3.38 -7.60 9.46
C LEU A 479 -1.94 -7.11 9.69
N VAL A 480 -1.26 -7.67 10.69
CA VAL A 480 0.10 -7.32 11.08
C VAL A 480 0.97 -8.57 11.19
N LEU A 481 2.28 -8.39 11.00
CA LEU A 481 3.28 -9.40 11.31
C LEU A 481 3.73 -9.20 12.75
N ALA A 482 3.76 -10.30 13.51
CA ALA A 482 4.18 -10.28 14.90
C ALA A 482 5.24 -11.36 15.13
N ARG A 483 6.34 -11.00 15.78
CA ARG A 483 7.38 -11.95 16.19
C ARG A 483 7.07 -12.49 17.58
N VAL A 484 7.03 -13.81 17.73
CA VAL A 484 6.75 -14.44 19.04
C VAL A 484 7.91 -14.16 19.99
N ALA A 485 7.65 -13.44 21.08
CA ALA A 485 8.64 -13.10 22.09
C ALA A 485 8.69 -14.14 23.22
N GLY A 486 7.55 -14.76 23.55
CA GLY A 486 7.47 -15.76 24.61
C GLY A 486 6.06 -16.27 24.83
N ILE A 487 5.91 -17.28 25.69
CA ILE A 487 4.60 -17.81 26.08
C ILE A 487 4.27 -17.28 27.49
N ALA A 488 3.06 -16.75 27.65
CA ALA A 488 2.57 -16.29 28.93
C ALA A 488 1.90 -17.43 29.70
N TYR A 489 2.42 -17.71 30.89
CA TYR A 489 1.84 -18.67 31.81
C TYR A 489 1.19 -17.95 32.99
N ARG A 490 0.05 -18.46 33.44
CA ARG A 490 -0.61 -18.02 34.68
C ARG A 490 -0.39 -19.08 35.74
N ARG A 491 0.32 -18.69 36.79
CA ARG A 491 0.52 -19.55 37.96
C ARG A 491 -0.82 -19.82 38.66
N PRO A 492 -1.09 -21.05 39.10
CA PRO A 492 -2.26 -21.37 39.90
C PRO A 492 -2.19 -20.64 41.25
N ARG A 493 -3.35 -20.20 41.76
CA ARG A 493 -3.48 -19.62 43.11
C ARG A 493 -3.63 -20.74 44.15
N GLY A 494 -3.32 -20.47 45.43
CA GLY A 494 -3.31 -21.48 46.51
C GLY A 494 -4.55 -22.42 46.53
N GLU A 495 -5.76 -21.87 46.49
CA GLU A 495 -7.00 -22.65 46.45
C GLU A 495 -7.15 -23.58 45.24
N GLN A 496 -6.48 -23.27 44.12
CA GLN A 496 -6.48 -24.11 42.91
C GLN A 496 -5.46 -25.25 43.01
N LEU A 497 -4.38 -25.08 43.78
CA LEU A 497 -3.42 -26.15 44.05
C LEU A 497 -4.05 -27.25 44.90
N ASP A 498 -4.89 -26.88 45.88
CA ASP A 498 -5.59 -27.83 46.77
C ASP A 498 -6.62 -28.70 46.04
N GLN A 499 -7.09 -28.26 44.85
CA GLN A 499 -8.05 -28.97 44.01
C GLN A 499 -7.40 -29.65 42.79
N ALA A 500 -6.07 -29.71 42.72
CA ALA A 500 -5.35 -30.27 41.60
C ALA A 500 -5.40 -31.81 41.61
N ASN A 501 -5.90 -32.42 40.53
CA ASN A 501 -5.86 -33.87 40.32
C ASN A 501 -4.90 -34.21 39.16
N PRO A 502 -3.66 -34.64 39.45
CA PRO A 502 -2.75 -35.18 38.44
C PRO A 502 -3.34 -36.42 37.78
N VAL A 503 -3.22 -36.51 36.45
CA VAL A 503 -3.74 -37.63 35.65
C VAL A 503 -2.56 -38.46 35.15
N ARG A 504 -2.65 -39.78 35.24
CA ARG A 504 -1.66 -40.69 34.67
C ARG A 504 -2.05 -41.03 33.24
N ASP A 505 -1.13 -40.84 32.32
CA ASP A 505 -1.33 -41.17 30.90
C ASP A 505 -1.22 -42.69 30.70
N GLU A 506 -2.24 -43.31 30.09
CA GLU A 506 -2.33 -44.76 29.94
C GLU A 506 -1.34 -45.31 28.89
N GLU A 507 -0.93 -44.49 27.91
CA GLU A 507 0.01 -44.92 26.86
C GLU A 507 1.48 -44.83 27.28
N THR A 508 1.84 -43.80 28.05
CA THR A 508 3.23 -43.55 28.46
C THR A 508 3.53 -44.02 29.88
N GLY A 509 2.51 -44.26 30.71
CA GLY A 509 2.66 -44.66 32.11
C GLY A 509 3.19 -43.56 33.04
N LEU A 510 3.43 -42.35 32.50
CA LEU A 510 3.94 -41.18 33.20
C LEU A 510 2.79 -40.31 33.72
N TRP A 511 3.05 -39.57 34.79
CA TRP A 511 2.12 -38.62 35.38
C TRP A 511 2.18 -37.27 34.68
N GLN A 512 1.00 -36.70 34.43
CA GLN A 512 0.83 -35.40 33.83
C GLN A 512 0.41 -34.35 34.86
N CYS A 513 1.11 -33.22 34.86
CA CYS A 513 0.74 -32.06 35.66
C CYS A 513 -0.51 -31.37 35.05
N PRO A 514 -1.59 -31.13 35.83
CA PRO A 514 -2.85 -30.54 35.34
C PRO A 514 -2.76 -29.06 34.96
N PHE A 515 -1.69 -28.37 35.37
CA PHE A 515 -1.52 -26.93 35.08
C PHE A 515 -0.55 -26.69 33.92
N CYS A 516 0.67 -27.23 33.98
CA CYS A 516 1.68 -27.02 32.95
C CYS A 516 1.65 -28.07 31.82
N ASN A 517 0.80 -29.11 31.94
CA ASN A 517 0.63 -30.21 31.00
C ASN A 517 1.90 -31.01 30.68
N ARG A 518 3.00 -30.84 31.43
CA ARG A 518 4.19 -31.69 31.34
C ARG A 518 3.85 -33.11 31.78
N ASN A 519 4.28 -34.09 30.99
CA ASN A 519 4.00 -35.51 31.12
C ASN A 519 5.27 -36.34 31.34
N ASP A 520 6.32 -35.74 31.91
CA ASP A 520 7.63 -36.37 32.07
C ASP A 520 7.85 -36.99 33.46
N PHE A 521 6.82 -37.02 34.33
CA PHE A 521 6.97 -37.41 35.73
C PHE A 521 6.76 -38.93 35.93
N PRO A 522 7.75 -39.70 36.38
CA PRO A 522 7.59 -41.14 36.63
C PRO A 522 6.68 -41.44 37.82
N GLU A 523 6.71 -40.60 38.87
CA GLU A 523 5.96 -40.80 40.11
C GLU A 523 5.08 -39.60 40.48
N LEU A 524 3.96 -39.87 41.17
CA LEU A 524 3.03 -38.84 41.65
C LEU A 524 3.71 -37.85 42.62
N SER A 525 4.62 -38.34 43.47
CA SER A 525 5.37 -37.54 44.44
C SER A 525 6.22 -36.44 43.76
N GLU A 526 6.74 -36.72 42.57
CA GLU A 526 7.51 -35.74 41.80
C GLU A 526 6.62 -34.60 41.27
N VAL A 527 5.36 -34.89 40.93
CA VAL A 527 4.38 -33.86 40.54
C VAL A 527 4.09 -32.89 41.69
N TRP A 528 3.98 -33.39 42.92
CA TRP A 528 3.79 -32.55 44.11
C TRP A 528 5.03 -31.74 44.44
N SER A 529 6.22 -32.33 44.33
CA SER A 529 7.48 -31.60 44.48
C SER A 529 7.65 -30.46 43.46
N HIS A 530 7.14 -30.64 42.24
CA HIS A 530 7.10 -29.62 41.19
C HIS A 530 6.18 -28.43 41.54
N PHE A 531 5.11 -28.65 42.31
CA PHE A 531 4.25 -27.59 42.86
C PHE A 531 4.92 -26.86 44.01
N ASP A 532 5.42 -27.59 45.00
CA ASP A 532 5.96 -27.04 46.25
C ASP A 532 7.28 -26.29 46.01
N ALA A 533 8.10 -26.75 45.07
CA ALA A 533 9.33 -26.06 44.66
C ALA A 533 9.07 -24.82 43.78
N GLY A 534 7.81 -24.46 43.48
CA GLY A 534 7.47 -23.33 42.62
C GLY A 534 7.97 -23.47 41.17
N SER A 535 8.33 -24.70 40.76
CA SER A 535 8.90 -25.00 39.45
C SER A 535 7.84 -25.11 38.35
N CYS A 536 6.56 -25.16 38.72
CA CYS A 536 5.43 -25.14 37.78
C CYS A 536 5.23 -23.74 37.18
N PRO A 537 5.35 -23.57 35.84
CA PRO A 537 5.06 -22.30 35.19
C PRO A 537 3.56 -21.95 35.23
N GLY A 538 2.69 -22.95 35.42
CA GLY A 538 1.22 -22.82 35.42
C GLY A 538 0.60 -23.03 34.04
N SER A 539 -0.69 -22.70 33.90
CA SER A 539 -1.44 -22.87 32.66
C SER A 539 -1.08 -21.81 31.62
N ALA A 540 -0.86 -22.23 30.38
CA ALA A 540 -0.54 -21.32 29.28
C ALA A 540 -1.78 -20.50 28.85
N VAL A 541 -1.74 -19.19 29.07
CA VAL A 541 -2.87 -18.27 28.79
C VAL A 541 -2.83 -17.70 27.38
N GLY A 542 -1.63 -17.56 26.82
CA GLY A 542 -1.44 -17.02 25.49
C GLY A 542 0.02 -16.84 25.13
N VAL A 543 0.23 -16.23 23.98
CA VAL A 543 1.54 -15.98 23.37
C VAL A 543 1.79 -14.47 23.40
N LYS A 544 2.93 -14.08 23.94
CA LYS A 544 3.44 -12.71 23.86
C LYS A 544 4.19 -12.56 22.55
N CYS A 545 3.80 -11.55 21.79
CA CYS A 545 4.43 -11.20 20.53
C CYS A 545 4.96 -9.76 20.61
N ARG A 546 5.91 -9.44 19.74
CA ARG A 546 6.39 -8.09 19.51
C ARG A 546 6.11 -7.73 18.06
N LEU A 547 5.51 -6.57 17.85
CA LEU A 547 5.28 -6.00 16.53
C LEU A 547 6.50 -5.19 16.10
N ASP A 548 6.57 -4.87 14.80
CA ASP A 548 7.68 -4.11 14.22
C ASP A 548 7.74 -2.67 14.76
N ASN A 549 6.58 -2.08 15.07
CA ASN A 549 6.46 -0.78 15.75
C ASN A 549 6.77 -0.84 17.27
N SER A 550 7.45 -1.88 17.74
CA SER A 550 7.82 -2.12 19.14
C SER A 550 6.66 -2.25 20.14
N VAL A 551 5.41 -2.33 19.66
CA VAL A 551 4.24 -2.56 20.51
C VAL A 551 4.17 -4.02 20.93
N ASN A 552 3.75 -4.26 22.17
CA ASN A 552 3.57 -5.60 22.70
C ASN A 552 2.25 -6.19 22.21
N GLY A 553 2.34 -7.30 21.49
CA GLY A 553 1.18 -8.08 21.06
C GLY A 553 0.86 -9.20 22.04
N PHE A 554 -0.41 -9.51 22.23
CA PHE A 554 -0.87 -10.64 23.01
C PHE A 554 -1.90 -11.47 22.25
N VAL A 555 -1.64 -12.77 22.10
CA VAL A 555 -2.54 -13.71 21.43
C VAL A 555 -3.03 -14.71 22.46
N HIS A 556 -4.32 -14.67 22.81
CA HIS A 556 -4.92 -15.66 23.69
C HIS A 556 -4.80 -17.08 23.11
N THR A 557 -4.66 -18.11 23.96
CA THR A 557 -4.56 -19.53 23.51
C THR A 557 -5.75 -19.95 22.62
N LYS A 558 -6.94 -19.38 22.87
CA LYS A 558 -8.16 -19.60 22.06
C LYS A 558 -8.08 -19.01 20.65
N ASN A 559 -7.20 -18.04 20.42
CA ASN A 559 -7.10 -17.27 19.18
C ASN A 559 -5.87 -17.64 18.34
N ILE A 560 -5.16 -18.73 18.68
CA ILE A 560 -4.00 -19.20 17.91
C ILE A 560 -4.44 -19.99 16.67
N SER A 561 -5.51 -20.78 16.78
CA SER A 561 -5.99 -21.64 15.70
C SER A 561 -7.50 -21.84 15.80
N ASP A 562 -8.14 -22.16 14.68
CA ASP A 562 -9.54 -22.57 14.66
C ASP A 562 -9.78 -23.89 15.41
N LYS A 563 -8.74 -24.74 15.50
CA LYS A 563 -8.78 -25.96 16.31
C LYS A 563 -8.40 -25.63 17.75
N LYS A 564 -9.04 -26.30 18.73
CA LYS A 564 -8.73 -26.13 20.15
C LYS A 564 -7.28 -26.56 20.42
N VAL A 565 -6.45 -25.61 20.83
CA VAL A 565 -5.05 -25.83 21.23
C VAL A 565 -4.98 -25.91 22.76
N LYS A 566 -4.40 -26.99 23.30
CA LYS A 566 -4.17 -27.14 24.76
C LYS A 566 -2.86 -26.46 25.18
N ASN A 567 -1.79 -26.67 24.42
CA ASN A 567 -0.49 -26.03 24.65
C ASN A 567 -0.10 -25.15 23.44
N PRO A 568 0.09 -23.83 23.63
CA PRO A 568 0.52 -22.96 22.53
C PRO A 568 1.91 -23.33 21.96
N ALA A 569 2.78 -23.98 22.75
CA ALA A 569 4.12 -24.37 22.31
C ALA A 569 4.12 -25.35 21.12
N ASP A 570 3.05 -26.13 20.95
CA ASP A 570 2.92 -27.09 19.85
C ASP A 570 2.74 -26.41 18.48
N ARG A 571 2.33 -25.14 18.48
CA ARG A 571 2.00 -24.37 17.28
C ARG A 571 2.95 -23.22 17.02
N VAL A 572 3.49 -22.61 18.08
CA VAL A 572 4.36 -21.44 17.97
C VAL A 572 5.64 -21.65 18.74
N GLN A 573 6.74 -21.18 18.15
CA GLN A 573 8.06 -21.18 18.78
C GLN A 573 8.52 -19.74 18.99
N VAL A 574 9.35 -19.52 20.01
CA VAL A 574 9.95 -18.21 20.28
C VAL A 574 10.84 -17.81 19.10
N GLY A 575 10.67 -16.58 18.62
CA GLY A 575 11.36 -16.05 17.46
C GLY A 575 10.63 -16.24 16.13
N MET A 576 9.59 -17.07 16.07
CA MET A 576 8.78 -17.27 14.86
C MET A 576 7.95 -16.03 14.53
N THR A 577 7.87 -15.65 13.25
CA THR A 577 6.99 -14.58 12.78
C THR A 577 5.64 -15.17 12.40
N ILE A 578 4.56 -14.63 12.97
CA ILE A 578 3.18 -15.04 12.74
C ILE A 578 2.37 -13.88 12.16
N HIS A 579 1.45 -14.22 11.24
CA HIS A 579 0.45 -13.26 10.77
C HIS A 579 -0.68 -13.24 11.78
N CYS A 580 -0.99 -12.06 12.29
CA CYS A 580 -2.08 -11.88 13.23
C CYS A 580 -2.90 -10.65 12.86
N ARG A 581 -4.16 -10.65 13.25
CA ARG A 581 -5.08 -9.54 13.07
C ARG A 581 -5.34 -8.88 14.41
N ILE A 582 -5.31 -7.55 14.44
CA ILE A 582 -5.57 -6.78 15.65
C ILE A 582 -7.06 -6.90 16.03
N THR A 583 -7.35 -7.24 17.28
CA THR A 583 -8.71 -7.35 17.80
C THR A 583 -9.06 -6.23 18.78
N LYS A 584 -8.09 -5.78 19.56
CA LYS A 584 -8.25 -4.67 20.51
C LYS A 584 -6.91 -3.98 20.70
N ILE A 585 -6.93 -2.66 20.81
CA ILE A 585 -5.75 -1.83 21.11
C ILE A 585 -5.96 -1.23 22.51
N ASP A 586 -5.03 -1.50 23.42
CA ASP A 586 -4.96 -0.92 24.75
C ASP A 586 -3.84 0.12 24.74
N ILE A 587 -4.26 1.39 24.64
CA ILE A 587 -3.39 2.55 24.44
C ILE A 587 -2.58 2.82 25.72
N ASP A 588 -3.22 2.73 26.89
CA ASP A 588 -2.58 3.02 28.18
C ASP A 588 -1.44 2.05 28.50
N ARG A 589 -1.59 0.78 28.10
CA ARG A 589 -0.58 -0.27 28.37
C ARG A 589 0.42 -0.46 27.23
N PHE A 590 0.21 0.20 26.09
CA PHE A 590 0.94 -0.08 24.85
C PHE A 590 0.91 -1.57 24.51
N GLN A 591 -0.28 -2.17 24.61
CA GLN A 591 -0.51 -3.59 24.37
C GLN A 591 -1.66 -3.78 23.39
N VAL A 592 -1.53 -4.77 22.51
CA VAL A 592 -2.52 -5.06 21.47
C VAL A 592 -2.91 -6.52 21.55
N ASP A 593 -4.20 -6.79 21.66
CA ASP A 593 -4.73 -8.14 21.61
C ASP A 593 -4.97 -8.54 20.16
N MET A 594 -4.51 -9.72 19.79
CA MET A 594 -4.51 -10.18 18.40
C MET A 594 -5.03 -11.61 18.27
N THR A 595 -5.46 -11.94 17.05
CA THR A 595 -5.87 -13.29 16.65
C THR A 595 -5.05 -13.78 15.47
N CYS A 596 -4.70 -15.06 15.47
CA CYS A 596 -3.98 -15.70 14.38
C CYS A 596 -4.76 -16.92 13.84
N LYS A 597 -6.07 -16.99 14.13
CA LYS A 597 -6.99 -17.99 13.55
C LYS A 597 -7.06 -17.85 12.04
N SER A 598 -7.09 -18.97 11.31
CA SER A 598 -7.14 -18.92 9.85
C SER A 598 -8.44 -18.33 9.33
N SER A 599 -9.56 -18.50 10.06
CA SER A 599 -10.83 -17.82 9.79
C SER A 599 -10.73 -16.29 9.85
N ASP A 600 -10.19 -15.76 10.95
CA ASP A 600 -10.03 -14.31 11.18
C ASP A 600 -9.01 -13.67 10.22
N LEU A 601 -7.93 -14.39 9.89
CA LEU A 601 -6.92 -13.89 8.95
C LEU A 601 -7.51 -13.73 7.54
N LEU A 602 -8.30 -14.70 7.09
CA LEU A 602 -9.00 -14.66 5.81
C LEU A 602 -10.22 -13.71 5.82
N ASP A 603 -10.65 -13.26 7.00
CA ASP A 603 -11.84 -12.43 7.20
C ASP A 603 -13.08 -13.05 6.55
N LYS A 604 -13.30 -14.35 6.77
CA LYS A 604 -14.44 -15.08 6.17
C LYS A 604 -15.80 -14.49 6.54
N GLU A 605 -15.88 -13.83 7.69
CA GLU A 605 -17.10 -13.24 8.23
C GLU A 605 -17.24 -11.75 7.87
N ASN A 606 -16.29 -11.16 7.11
CA ASN A 606 -16.22 -9.73 6.76
C ASN A 606 -16.40 -8.79 7.97
N GLN A 607 -15.90 -9.19 9.14
CA GLN A 607 -16.03 -8.42 10.37
C GLN A 607 -14.94 -7.37 10.50
N TRP A 608 -13.80 -7.58 9.83
CA TRP A 608 -12.59 -6.82 10.11
C TRP A 608 -12.21 -5.83 9.02
N ARG A 609 -12.54 -6.11 7.76
CA ARG A 609 -12.35 -5.14 6.67
C ARG A 609 -13.42 -4.05 6.76
N PRO A 610 -13.09 -2.80 6.40
CA PRO A 610 -14.09 -1.76 6.19
C PRO A 610 -15.17 -2.26 5.23
N GLN A 611 -16.42 -1.86 5.46
CA GLN A 611 -17.48 -2.15 4.51
C GLN A 611 -17.08 -1.60 3.15
N LYS A 612 -17.22 -2.46 2.13
CA LYS A 612 -16.98 -2.06 0.74
C LYS A 612 -18.03 -1.02 0.35
N ASP A 613 -17.63 -0.06 -0.48
CA ASP A 613 -18.55 0.99 -0.89
C ASP A 613 -19.74 0.43 -1.70
N LEU A 614 -20.78 1.25 -1.88
CA LEU A 614 -22.00 0.89 -2.61
C LEU A 614 -21.77 0.59 -4.10
N TYR A 615 -20.67 1.10 -4.67
CA TYR A 615 -20.29 0.96 -6.08
C TYR A 615 -19.24 -0.14 -6.30
N TYR A 616 -18.90 -0.89 -5.25
CA TYR A 616 -17.89 -1.93 -5.32
C TYR A 616 -18.40 -3.10 -6.15
N ASP A 617 -17.69 -3.40 -7.25
CA ASP A 617 -18.04 -4.48 -8.15
C ASP A 617 -17.61 -5.84 -7.57
N ALA A 618 -18.50 -6.43 -6.76
CA ALA A 618 -18.30 -7.75 -6.17
C ALA A 618 -18.26 -8.88 -7.22
N ASP A 619 -18.99 -8.71 -8.33
CA ASP A 619 -19.04 -9.69 -9.41
C ASP A 619 -17.70 -9.72 -10.16
N HIS A 620 -17.09 -8.55 -10.38
CA HIS A 620 -15.76 -8.48 -10.98
C HIS A 620 -14.68 -9.06 -10.06
N GLU A 621 -14.69 -8.74 -8.76
CA GLU A 621 -13.72 -9.30 -7.80
C GLU A 621 -13.81 -10.84 -7.73
N THR A 622 -15.03 -11.39 -7.72
CA THR A 622 -15.24 -12.85 -7.70
C THR A 622 -14.79 -13.49 -9.02
N ALA A 623 -15.02 -12.86 -10.16
CA ALA A 623 -14.49 -13.30 -11.45
C ALA A 623 -12.96 -13.31 -11.46
N ASP A 624 -12.31 -12.25 -10.97
CA ASP A 624 -10.85 -12.16 -10.87
C ASP A 624 -10.25 -13.21 -9.94
N LYS A 625 -10.84 -13.41 -8.76
CA LYS A 625 -10.43 -14.47 -7.82
C LYS A 625 -10.54 -15.85 -8.45
N THR A 626 -11.65 -16.13 -9.14
CA THR A 626 -11.86 -17.41 -9.83
C THR A 626 -10.84 -17.62 -10.95
N LYS A 627 -10.52 -16.56 -11.70
CA LYS A 627 -9.49 -16.57 -12.75
C LYS A 627 -8.08 -16.81 -12.17
N GLU A 628 -7.76 -16.19 -11.04
CA GLU A 628 -6.49 -16.39 -10.36
C GLU A 628 -6.38 -17.81 -9.78
N GLU A 629 -7.44 -18.32 -9.15
CA GLU A 629 -7.49 -19.69 -8.64
C GLU A 629 -7.37 -20.73 -9.75
N THR A 630 -8.06 -20.53 -10.86
CA THR A 630 -7.96 -21.42 -12.03
C THR A 630 -6.55 -21.36 -12.62
N LYS A 631 -5.92 -20.18 -12.68
CA LYS A 631 -4.51 -20.04 -13.10
C LYS A 631 -3.54 -20.74 -12.14
N LYS A 632 -3.72 -20.60 -10.82
CA LYS A 632 -2.91 -21.30 -9.81
C LYS A 632 -3.10 -22.82 -9.91
N LYS A 633 -4.34 -23.30 -10.07
CA LYS A 633 -4.65 -24.72 -10.30
C LYS A 633 -4.03 -25.24 -11.60
N GLN A 634 -3.98 -24.43 -12.66
CA GLN A 634 -3.31 -24.78 -13.92
C GLN A 634 -1.79 -24.80 -13.79
N GLN A 635 -1.19 -23.88 -13.03
CA GLN A 635 0.26 -23.85 -12.77
C GLN A 635 0.71 -25.00 -11.86
N ALA A 636 -0.06 -25.34 -10.83
CA ALA A 636 0.19 -26.49 -9.96
C ALA A 636 0.02 -27.84 -10.69
N ARG A 637 -0.66 -27.84 -11.85
CA ARG A 637 -0.80 -29.00 -12.73
C ARG A 637 0.39 -29.21 -13.69
N GLN A 638 1.56 -28.60 -13.47
CA GLN A 638 2.77 -28.98 -14.20
C GLN A 638 3.07 -30.47 -13.94
N SER A 639 2.78 -31.29 -14.94
CA SER A 639 2.41 -32.70 -14.86
C SER A 639 3.53 -33.66 -15.27
N TYR A 640 4.76 -33.43 -14.80
CA TYR A 640 5.82 -34.43 -14.89
C TYR A 640 6.79 -34.32 -13.72
N VAL A 641 7.30 -35.47 -13.27
CA VAL A 641 8.35 -35.56 -12.25
C VAL A 641 9.69 -35.25 -12.91
N LYS A 642 10.43 -34.25 -12.41
CA LYS A 642 11.78 -33.93 -12.89
C LYS A 642 12.72 -35.12 -12.64
N ARG A 643 13.44 -35.58 -13.66
CA ARG A 643 14.36 -36.73 -13.60
C ARG A 643 15.82 -36.28 -13.60
N VAL A 644 16.68 -37.09 -12.99
CA VAL A 644 18.13 -36.83 -12.94
C VAL A 644 18.81 -37.83 -13.88
N ILE A 645 18.66 -37.62 -15.19
CA ILE A 645 19.26 -38.45 -16.24
C ILE A 645 20.32 -37.62 -16.95
N ALA A 646 21.57 -38.06 -16.92
CA ALA A 646 22.69 -37.38 -17.56
C ALA A 646 22.84 -37.87 -19.01
N HIS A 647 22.13 -37.20 -19.95
CA HIS A 647 22.21 -37.52 -21.38
C HIS A 647 21.99 -36.26 -22.23
N PRO A 648 22.80 -35.98 -23.28
CA PRO A 648 22.71 -34.74 -24.07
C PRO A 648 21.33 -34.49 -24.69
N SER A 649 20.65 -35.54 -25.13
CA SER A 649 19.31 -35.45 -25.73
C SER A 649 18.16 -35.46 -24.72
N PHE A 650 18.42 -35.65 -23.42
CA PHE A 650 17.39 -35.72 -22.39
C PHE A 650 17.11 -34.35 -21.76
N HIS A 651 15.84 -33.94 -21.75
CA HIS A 651 15.40 -32.65 -21.21
C HIS A 651 14.16 -32.79 -20.33
N ASN A 652 14.20 -32.20 -19.13
CA ASN A 652 13.04 -32.07 -18.25
C ASN A 652 12.10 -30.95 -18.75
N ILE A 653 11.35 -31.22 -19.81
CA ILE A 653 10.45 -30.25 -20.45
C ILE A 653 9.09 -30.88 -20.77
N GLY A 654 8.06 -30.04 -20.84
CA GLY A 654 6.70 -30.46 -21.22
C GLY A 654 6.52 -30.64 -22.73
N TYR A 655 5.37 -31.22 -23.13
CA TYR A 655 5.00 -31.42 -24.54
C TYR A 655 5.11 -30.13 -25.39
N LYS A 656 4.52 -29.02 -24.91
CA LYS A 656 4.49 -27.74 -25.66
C LYS A 656 5.85 -27.05 -25.76
N GLU A 657 6.70 -27.23 -24.75
CA GLU A 657 8.06 -26.67 -24.76
C GLU A 657 8.94 -27.47 -25.73
N CYS A 658 8.78 -28.79 -25.74
CA CYS A 658 9.45 -29.69 -26.69
C CYS A 658 9.12 -29.36 -28.15
N GLU A 659 7.86 -29.09 -28.50
CA GLU A 659 7.48 -28.66 -29.86
C GLU A 659 8.17 -27.36 -30.28
N LYS A 660 8.34 -26.39 -29.37
CA LYS A 660 9.02 -25.12 -29.66
C LYS A 660 10.52 -25.30 -29.91
N ILE A 661 11.17 -26.16 -29.12
CA ILE A 661 12.61 -26.43 -29.28
C ILE A 661 12.84 -27.22 -30.57
N LEU A 662 12.06 -28.27 -30.81
CA LEU A 662 12.14 -29.07 -32.03
C LEU A 662 11.80 -28.28 -33.31
N ALA A 663 10.98 -27.23 -33.22
CA ALA A 663 10.71 -26.38 -34.38
C ALA A 663 11.99 -25.75 -34.96
N ASN A 664 12.93 -25.36 -34.08
CA ASN A 664 14.20 -24.71 -34.44
C ASN A 664 15.33 -25.70 -34.75
N MET A 665 15.10 -26.99 -34.57
CA MET A 665 16.07 -28.08 -34.78
C MET A 665 16.04 -28.60 -36.22
N ASP A 666 17.11 -29.30 -36.61
CA ASP A 666 17.24 -29.89 -37.95
C ASP A 666 16.43 -31.20 -38.10
N GLN A 667 16.18 -31.61 -39.35
CA GLN A 667 15.44 -32.83 -39.65
C GLN A 667 16.19 -34.08 -39.16
N GLY A 668 15.50 -34.91 -38.39
CA GLY A 668 16.06 -36.12 -37.78
C GLY A 668 16.57 -35.95 -36.35
N GLU A 669 16.65 -34.72 -35.84
CA GLU A 669 17.00 -34.48 -34.44
C GLU A 669 15.87 -34.91 -33.48
N ALA A 670 16.24 -35.39 -32.30
CA ALA A 670 15.34 -35.97 -31.32
C ALA A 670 15.63 -35.46 -29.90
N ILE A 671 14.55 -35.20 -29.16
CA ILE A 671 14.57 -34.86 -27.74
C ILE A 671 13.85 -35.95 -26.96
N ILE A 672 14.50 -36.43 -25.91
CA ILE A 672 13.93 -37.36 -24.95
C ILE A 672 13.44 -36.56 -23.75
N ARG A 673 12.21 -36.80 -23.30
CA ARG A 673 11.62 -36.10 -22.16
C ARG A 673 10.83 -37.06 -21.27
N PRO A 674 10.58 -36.71 -19.99
CA PRO A 674 9.65 -37.45 -19.16
C PRO A 674 8.27 -37.57 -19.82
N SER A 675 7.64 -38.73 -19.69
CA SER A 675 6.25 -38.90 -20.10
C SER A 675 5.32 -38.17 -19.12
N SER A 676 4.36 -37.42 -19.66
CA SER A 676 3.32 -36.77 -18.86
C SER A 676 2.15 -37.72 -18.53
N LYS A 677 2.21 -38.98 -18.98
CA LYS A 677 1.16 -39.98 -18.81
C LYS A 677 1.43 -40.90 -17.62
N VAL A 678 2.65 -41.41 -17.50
CA VAL A 678 3.05 -42.41 -16.49
C VAL A 678 4.50 -42.17 -16.09
N ALA A 679 4.83 -42.39 -14.81
CA ALA A 679 6.19 -42.21 -14.28
C ALA A 679 7.20 -43.26 -14.81
N ASP A 680 6.73 -44.37 -15.37
CA ASP A 680 7.60 -45.45 -15.87
C ASP A 680 7.83 -45.38 -17.38
N HIS A 681 7.56 -44.22 -17.97
CA HIS A 681 7.67 -43.99 -19.39
C HIS A 681 8.48 -42.73 -19.69
N LEU A 682 9.28 -42.80 -20.76
CA LEU A 682 9.87 -41.64 -21.42
C LEU A 682 9.18 -41.42 -22.76
N THR A 683 9.28 -40.21 -23.30
CA THR A 683 8.82 -39.93 -24.65
C THR A 683 9.98 -39.39 -25.48
N VAL A 684 10.30 -40.08 -26.58
CA VAL A 684 11.20 -39.59 -27.62
C VAL A 684 10.38 -38.80 -28.62
N SER A 685 10.74 -37.54 -28.81
CA SER A 685 10.08 -36.65 -29.76
C SER A 685 11.10 -36.25 -30.81
N TRP A 686 10.86 -36.57 -32.08
CA TRP A 686 11.82 -36.31 -33.16
C TRP A 686 11.17 -35.59 -34.35
N LYS A 687 11.95 -34.75 -35.03
CA LYS A 687 11.49 -33.93 -36.15
C LYS A 687 11.55 -34.72 -37.47
N ILE A 688 10.39 -35.02 -38.07
CA ILE A 688 10.32 -35.70 -39.38
C ILE A 688 10.51 -34.71 -40.52
N ALA A 689 9.81 -33.58 -40.44
CA ALA A 689 9.84 -32.48 -41.39
C ALA A 689 9.33 -31.20 -40.68
N ASP A 690 9.39 -30.06 -41.36
CA ASP A 690 8.87 -28.80 -40.80
C ASP A 690 7.39 -28.92 -40.45
N ASP A 691 7.05 -28.61 -39.19
CA ASP A 691 5.70 -28.72 -38.63
C ASP A 691 5.12 -30.17 -38.59
N ILE A 692 6.01 -31.19 -38.65
CA ILE A 692 5.68 -32.62 -38.44
C ILE A 692 6.67 -33.24 -37.43
N ILE A 693 6.19 -33.46 -36.20
CA ILE A 693 6.95 -34.10 -35.12
C ILE A 693 6.26 -35.41 -34.75
N GLN A 694 7.04 -36.47 -34.51
CA GLN A 694 6.51 -37.74 -34.01
C GLN A 694 6.96 -37.95 -32.56
N HIS A 695 6.01 -38.34 -31.71
CA HIS A 695 6.22 -38.68 -30.31
C HIS A 695 6.07 -40.18 -30.12
N ILE A 696 7.12 -40.82 -29.63
CA ILE A 696 7.23 -42.26 -29.43
C ILE A 696 7.40 -42.51 -27.93
N ASP A 697 6.58 -43.40 -27.39
CA ASP A 697 6.57 -43.74 -25.98
C ASP A 697 7.58 -44.88 -25.74
N ILE A 698 8.48 -44.69 -24.78
CA ILE A 698 9.43 -45.70 -24.29
C ILE A 698 8.91 -46.18 -22.96
N LYS A 699 8.73 -47.49 -22.81
CA LYS A 699 8.43 -48.12 -21.53
C LYS A 699 9.75 -48.51 -20.85
N GLU A 700 9.92 -48.14 -19.60
CA GLU A 700 11.11 -48.45 -18.81
C GLU A 700 10.82 -49.55 -17.79
N GLU A 701 11.70 -50.54 -17.66
CA GLU A 701 11.62 -51.61 -16.67
C GLU A 701 12.91 -51.67 -15.82
N GLY A 702 12.83 -52.26 -14.62
CA GLY A 702 14.00 -52.42 -13.74
C GLY A 702 14.50 -51.12 -13.09
N LYS A 703 13.60 -50.25 -12.61
CA LYS A 703 13.98 -48.98 -11.96
C LYS A 703 14.38 -49.17 -10.50
N GLU A 704 15.53 -48.63 -10.11
CA GLU A 704 15.93 -48.52 -8.70
C GLU A 704 15.13 -47.45 -7.96
N ASN A 705 14.87 -46.30 -8.61
CA ASN A 705 14.16 -45.15 -8.04
C ASN A 705 13.36 -44.40 -9.12
N ALA A 706 12.28 -43.73 -8.72
CA ALA A 706 11.40 -42.94 -9.60
C ALA A 706 12.06 -41.68 -10.21
N PHE A 707 13.36 -41.46 -10.03
CA PHE A 707 14.11 -40.34 -10.60
C PHE A 707 15.19 -40.77 -11.60
N SER A 708 15.55 -42.06 -11.58
CA SER A 708 16.60 -42.66 -12.41
C SER A 708 16.02 -43.29 -13.68
N LEU A 709 16.90 -43.56 -14.65
CA LEU A 709 16.59 -44.35 -15.85
C LEU A 709 16.46 -45.84 -15.48
N GLY A 710 15.53 -46.56 -16.11
CA GLY A 710 15.41 -48.02 -15.96
C GLY A 710 16.56 -48.80 -16.62
N SER A 711 16.75 -50.07 -16.23
CA SER A 711 17.81 -50.94 -16.77
C SER A 711 17.49 -51.51 -18.16
N SER A 712 16.21 -51.61 -18.52
CA SER A 712 15.75 -52.08 -19.83
C SER A 712 14.73 -51.10 -20.42
N LEU A 713 14.92 -50.71 -21.68
CA LEU A 713 14.05 -49.77 -22.39
C LEU A 713 13.32 -50.48 -23.53
N TRP A 714 12.01 -50.32 -23.60
CA TRP A 714 11.15 -51.02 -24.56
C TRP A 714 10.43 -50.05 -25.48
N ILE A 715 10.53 -50.29 -26.79
CA ILE A 715 9.72 -49.60 -27.81
C ILE A 715 8.94 -50.65 -28.59
N GLY A 716 7.62 -50.71 -28.37
CA GLY A 716 6.76 -51.71 -28.99
C GLY A 716 7.04 -53.12 -28.45
N GLY A 717 7.95 -53.86 -29.10
CA GLY A 717 8.37 -55.21 -28.74
C GLY A 717 9.88 -55.47 -28.87
N GLU A 718 10.67 -54.41 -29.08
CA GLU A 718 12.13 -54.44 -29.11
C GLU A 718 12.69 -53.89 -27.80
N GLU A 719 13.72 -54.55 -27.26
CA GLU A 719 14.47 -54.13 -26.07
C GLU A 719 15.74 -53.38 -26.48
N PHE A 720 16.04 -52.31 -25.73
CA PHE A 720 17.20 -51.44 -25.90
C PHE A 720 17.93 -51.28 -24.55
N GLU A 721 19.25 -51.23 -24.59
CA GLU A 721 20.10 -51.15 -23.39
C GLU A 721 20.24 -49.71 -22.88
N ASP A 722 20.37 -48.73 -23.78
CA ASP A 722 20.51 -47.31 -23.42
C ASP A 722 19.79 -46.35 -24.38
N LEU A 723 19.81 -45.05 -24.04
CA LEU A 723 19.18 -44.01 -24.84
C LEU A 723 19.89 -43.74 -26.18
N ASP A 724 21.21 -43.96 -26.24
CA ASP A 724 22.01 -43.75 -27.45
C ASP A 724 21.74 -44.85 -28.48
N GLU A 725 21.54 -46.10 -28.05
CA GLU A 725 21.12 -47.22 -28.88
C GLU A 725 19.75 -46.92 -29.51
N ILE A 726 18.79 -46.39 -28.75
CA ILE A 726 17.48 -45.98 -29.28
C ILE A 726 17.65 -44.93 -30.38
N LEU A 727 18.49 -43.91 -30.16
CA LEU A 727 18.71 -42.87 -31.16
C LEU A 727 19.39 -43.44 -32.42
N ALA A 728 20.41 -44.29 -32.26
CA ALA A 728 21.18 -44.85 -33.38
C ALA A 728 20.45 -45.95 -34.16
N ARG A 729 19.77 -46.88 -33.47
CA ARG A 729 19.14 -48.06 -34.08
C ARG A 729 17.70 -47.80 -34.50
N PHE A 730 16.98 -46.92 -33.81
CA PHE A 730 15.56 -46.69 -34.06
C PHE A 730 15.30 -45.36 -34.80
N ILE A 731 15.83 -44.24 -34.30
CA ILE A 731 15.52 -42.91 -34.85
C ILE A 731 16.33 -42.60 -36.12
N GLN A 732 17.64 -42.82 -36.14
CA GLN A 732 18.48 -42.48 -37.29
C GLN A 732 18.07 -43.18 -38.60
N PRO A 733 17.73 -44.49 -38.64
CA PRO A 733 17.26 -45.13 -39.87
C PRO A 733 15.92 -44.56 -40.35
N MET A 734 14.99 -44.29 -39.43
CA MET A 734 13.71 -43.65 -39.76
C MET A 734 13.90 -42.23 -40.31
N ALA A 735 14.82 -41.46 -39.73
CA ALA A 735 15.19 -40.13 -40.20
C ALA A 735 15.81 -40.17 -41.60
N ALA A 736 16.64 -41.18 -41.90
CA ALA A 736 17.21 -41.41 -43.22
C ALA A 736 16.12 -41.71 -44.26
N TYR A 737 15.16 -42.60 -43.95
CA TYR A 737 14.04 -42.87 -44.85
C TYR A 737 13.11 -41.66 -45.04
N ALA A 738 12.88 -40.87 -44.00
CA ALA A 738 12.14 -39.61 -44.11
C ALA A 738 12.86 -38.62 -45.04
N ARG A 739 14.20 -38.53 -44.94
CA ARG A 739 15.04 -37.69 -45.80
C ARG A 739 15.01 -38.16 -47.26
N ASP A 740 15.06 -39.47 -47.50
CA ASP A 740 14.92 -40.04 -48.84
C ASP A 740 13.57 -39.69 -49.49
N ILE A 741 12.49 -39.65 -48.69
CA ILE A 741 11.16 -39.25 -49.15
C ILE A 741 11.11 -37.76 -49.45
N LEU A 742 11.67 -36.91 -48.58
CA LEU A 742 11.75 -35.46 -48.79
C LEU A 742 12.53 -35.10 -50.06
N ASN A 743 13.62 -35.83 -50.32
CA ASN A 743 14.47 -35.65 -51.50
C ASN A 743 13.93 -36.34 -52.77
N PHE A 744 12.80 -37.04 -52.68
CA PHE A 744 12.23 -37.75 -53.82
C PHE A 744 11.71 -36.76 -54.87
N LYS A 745 12.03 -37.01 -56.14
CA LYS A 745 11.66 -36.12 -57.28
C LYS A 745 10.16 -35.79 -57.37
N TYR A 746 9.30 -36.71 -56.95
CA TYR A 746 7.83 -36.53 -56.95
C TYR A 746 7.29 -36.23 -55.56
N TYR A 747 8.10 -35.69 -54.67
CA TYR A 747 7.64 -35.21 -53.37
C TYR A 747 6.87 -33.88 -53.52
N ARG A 748 5.78 -33.73 -52.78
CA ARG A 748 4.96 -32.51 -52.70
C ARG A 748 4.54 -32.26 -51.25
N MET A 749 4.82 -31.05 -50.75
CA MET A 749 4.49 -30.67 -49.37
C MET A 749 2.97 -30.63 -49.12
N ALA A 750 2.18 -30.03 -50.03
CA ALA A 750 0.70 -30.01 -49.99
C ALA A 750 0.09 -29.79 -48.58
N GLU A 751 0.56 -28.74 -47.88
CA GLU A 751 0.23 -28.45 -46.47
C GLU A 751 0.34 -29.69 -45.54
N ASN A 752 1.46 -30.40 -45.64
CA ASN A 752 1.79 -31.55 -44.80
C ASN A 752 0.78 -32.71 -44.93
N GLY A 753 0.39 -33.01 -46.19
CA GLY A 753 -0.33 -34.24 -46.55
C GLY A 753 -1.86 -34.15 -46.55
N LYS A 754 -2.45 -32.96 -46.79
CA LYS A 754 -3.90 -32.83 -46.99
C LYS A 754 -4.33 -33.45 -48.32
N ARG A 755 -5.23 -34.43 -48.26
CA ARG A 755 -5.71 -35.18 -49.45
C ARG A 755 -6.34 -34.28 -50.52
N GLU A 756 -7.13 -33.28 -50.11
CA GLU A 756 -7.83 -32.37 -51.02
C GLU A 756 -6.88 -31.53 -51.90
N LEU A 757 -5.74 -31.11 -51.36
CA LEU A 757 -4.73 -30.37 -52.12
C LEU A 757 -3.97 -31.28 -53.07
N LEU A 758 -3.64 -32.50 -52.63
CA LEU A 758 -3.03 -33.52 -53.49
C LEU A 758 -3.95 -33.94 -54.64
N ASP A 759 -5.26 -33.99 -54.41
CA ASP A 759 -6.25 -34.24 -55.45
C ASP A 759 -6.22 -33.16 -56.52
N LYS A 760 -6.22 -31.88 -56.15
CA LYS A 760 -6.14 -30.76 -57.11
C LYS A 760 -4.87 -30.87 -57.96
N VAL A 761 -3.72 -31.10 -57.32
CA VAL A 761 -2.42 -31.25 -58.01
C VAL A 761 -2.41 -32.45 -58.96
N LEU A 762 -2.98 -33.60 -58.55
CA LEU A 762 -3.09 -34.78 -59.41
C LEU A 762 -3.98 -34.51 -60.63
N HIS A 763 -5.10 -33.82 -60.47
CA HIS A 763 -5.99 -33.47 -61.58
C HIS A 763 -5.34 -32.49 -62.56
N GLU A 764 -4.61 -31.49 -62.07
CA GLU A 764 -3.89 -30.52 -62.90
C GLU A 764 -2.81 -31.21 -63.76
N GLU A 765 -2.01 -32.09 -63.16
CA GLU A 765 -0.95 -32.81 -63.87
C GLU A 765 -1.50 -33.85 -64.85
N LYS A 766 -2.64 -34.47 -64.51
CA LYS A 766 -3.35 -35.37 -65.43
C LYS A 766 -3.95 -34.63 -66.63
N LYS A 767 -4.42 -33.38 -66.45
CA LYS A 767 -4.87 -32.52 -67.55
C LYS A 767 -3.72 -32.14 -68.49
N LYS A 768 -2.54 -31.83 -67.96
CA LYS A 768 -1.35 -31.48 -68.77
C LYS A 768 -0.82 -32.64 -69.61
N ALA A 769 -0.87 -33.87 -69.08
CA ALA A 769 -0.41 -35.06 -69.80
C ALA A 769 -1.38 -36.25 -69.59
N PRO A 770 -2.46 -36.36 -70.40
CA PRO A 770 -3.51 -37.37 -70.22
C PRO A 770 -3.02 -38.81 -70.32
N SER A 771 -2.00 -39.08 -71.13
CA SER A 771 -1.38 -40.41 -71.31
C SER A 771 -0.51 -40.86 -70.13
N LYS A 772 -0.05 -39.92 -69.29
CA LYS A 772 0.79 -40.19 -68.13
C LYS A 772 -0.06 -40.39 -66.87
N ILE A 773 0.40 -41.26 -65.96
CA ILE A 773 -0.21 -41.43 -64.63
C ILE A 773 0.61 -40.59 -63.64
N PRO A 774 0.09 -39.46 -63.15
CA PRO A 774 0.79 -38.69 -62.13
C PRO A 774 0.72 -39.43 -60.79
N TYR A 775 1.84 -39.42 -60.07
CA TYR A 775 1.96 -39.93 -58.70
C TYR A 775 2.87 -39.01 -57.89
N PHE A 776 2.55 -38.83 -56.60
CA PHE A 776 3.27 -37.98 -55.67
C PHE A 776 3.39 -38.64 -54.30
N CYS A 777 4.46 -38.30 -53.59
CA CYS A 777 4.66 -38.66 -52.18
C CYS A 777 4.50 -37.40 -51.30
N SER A 778 3.85 -37.53 -50.15
CA SER A 778 3.69 -36.43 -49.19
C SER A 778 3.67 -36.97 -47.76
N LEU A 779 4.41 -36.35 -46.84
CA LEU A 779 4.39 -36.72 -45.41
C LEU A 779 3.05 -36.30 -44.78
N SER A 780 2.49 -37.10 -43.87
CA SER A 780 1.20 -36.81 -43.25
C SER A 780 1.37 -36.21 -41.85
N LYS A 781 0.87 -34.99 -41.64
CA LYS A 781 0.78 -34.38 -40.28
C LYS A 781 -0.20 -35.12 -39.37
N GLN A 782 -1.28 -35.64 -39.94
CA GLN A 782 -2.32 -36.35 -39.16
C GLN A 782 -1.79 -37.68 -38.58
N TYR A 783 -0.87 -38.33 -39.28
CA TYR A 783 -0.24 -39.57 -38.84
C TYR A 783 1.29 -39.46 -38.98
N PRO A 784 1.97 -38.83 -38.01
CA PRO A 784 3.43 -38.74 -38.01
C PRO A 784 4.07 -40.12 -38.10
N GLY A 785 5.10 -40.26 -38.95
CA GLY A 785 5.73 -41.55 -39.28
C GLY A 785 5.06 -42.28 -40.46
N LYS A 786 3.99 -41.75 -41.04
CA LYS A 786 3.38 -42.25 -42.28
C LYS A 786 3.44 -41.22 -43.39
N PHE A 787 3.53 -41.70 -44.63
CA PHE A 787 3.47 -40.86 -45.82
C PHE A 787 2.45 -41.41 -46.81
N LEU A 788 1.89 -40.50 -47.60
CA LEU A 788 0.88 -40.76 -48.61
C LEU A 788 1.53 -40.95 -49.97
N VAL A 789 1.25 -42.09 -50.60
CA VAL A 789 1.50 -42.34 -52.02
C VAL A 789 0.19 -42.05 -52.75
N SER A 790 0.14 -40.92 -53.47
CA SER A 790 -1.07 -40.42 -54.12
C SER A 790 -0.92 -40.51 -55.63
N TYR A 791 -1.84 -41.17 -56.34
CA TYR A 791 -1.71 -41.42 -57.77
C TYR A 791 -3.06 -41.46 -58.50
N MET A 792 -3.07 -41.16 -59.80
CA MET A 792 -4.31 -41.07 -60.59
C MET A 792 -4.25 -41.90 -61.89
N PRO A 793 -4.66 -43.18 -61.87
CA PRO A 793 -4.57 -44.06 -63.04
C PRO A 793 -5.49 -43.65 -64.20
N ARG A 794 -6.75 -43.35 -63.88
CA ARG A 794 -7.81 -42.98 -64.86
C ARG A 794 -8.42 -41.63 -64.50
N THR A 795 -9.58 -41.63 -63.86
CA THR A 795 -10.37 -40.42 -63.54
C THR A 795 -10.53 -40.15 -62.04
N LYS A 796 -10.21 -41.14 -61.18
CA LYS A 796 -10.27 -40.98 -59.72
C LYS A 796 -8.86 -41.04 -59.12
N PRO A 797 -8.46 -40.06 -58.29
CA PRO A 797 -7.23 -40.15 -57.51
C PRO A 797 -7.36 -41.24 -56.45
N ARG A 798 -6.23 -41.85 -56.09
CA ARG A 798 -6.08 -42.85 -55.03
C ARG A 798 -4.98 -42.40 -54.09
N HIS A 799 -5.19 -42.57 -52.79
CA HIS A 799 -4.19 -42.28 -51.75
C HIS A 799 -4.00 -43.51 -50.89
N GLU A 800 -2.75 -43.93 -50.73
CA GLU A 800 -2.38 -45.06 -49.89
C GLU A 800 -1.32 -44.65 -48.89
N TYR A 801 -1.36 -45.22 -47.69
CA TYR A 801 -0.36 -44.95 -46.66
C TYR A 801 0.78 -45.97 -46.72
N ALA A 802 1.99 -45.45 -46.68
CA ALA A 802 3.20 -46.20 -46.35
C ALA A 802 3.68 -45.76 -44.96
N THR A 803 4.18 -46.71 -44.16
CA THR A 803 4.64 -46.46 -42.79
C THR A 803 6.16 -46.56 -42.74
N LEU A 804 6.81 -45.58 -42.11
CA LEU A 804 8.23 -45.60 -41.80
C LEU A 804 8.45 -46.44 -40.54
N SER A 805 9.42 -47.35 -40.59
CA SER A 805 9.88 -48.19 -39.49
C SER A 805 11.40 -48.24 -39.51
N SER A 806 12.01 -48.55 -38.37
CA SER A 806 13.46 -48.76 -38.22
C SER A 806 14.00 -49.82 -39.20
N GLU A 807 13.22 -50.86 -39.50
CA GLU A 807 13.59 -51.95 -40.41
C GLU A 807 13.40 -51.60 -41.90
N GLY A 808 12.66 -50.54 -42.22
CA GLY A 808 12.34 -50.15 -43.60
C GLY A 808 10.98 -49.46 -43.76
N ILE A 809 10.54 -49.36 -45.02
CA ILE A 809 9.25 -48.78 -45.40
C ILE A 809 8.23 -49.91 -45.59
N ARG A 810 7.16 -49.88 -44.79
CA ARG A 810 6.05 -50.83 -44.90
C ARG A 810 4.98 -50.30 -45.84
N TYR A 811 4.67 -51.04 -46.90
CA TYR A 811 3.63 -50.70 -47.87
C TYR A 811 2.86 -51.96 -48.30
N ARG A 812 1.53 -51.93 -48.21
CA ARG A 812 0.61 -53.07 -48.52
C ARG A 812 1.05 -54.42 -47.89
N ASN A 813 1.39 -54.41 -46.60
CA ASN A 813 1.89 -55.58 -45.83
C ASN A 813 3.23 -56.17 -46.31
N GLN A 814 3.97 -55.47 -47.16
CA GLN A 814 5.35 -55.82 -47.53
C GLN A 814 6.33 -54.80 -46.94
N MET A 815 7.53 -55.28 -46.61
CA MET A 815 8.63 -54.46 -46.09
C MET A 815 9.64 -54.19 -47.20
N PHE A 816 10.04 -52.93 -47.34
CA PHE A 816 11.02 -52.49 -48.34
C PHE A 816 12.17 -51.74 -47.67
N HIS A 817 13.41 -52.14 -47.92
CA HIS A 817 14.59 -51.50 -47.33
C HIS A 817 15.06 -50.22 -48.04
N SER A 818 14.37 -49.80 -49.12
CA SER A 818 14.63 -48.51 -49.78
C SER A 818 13.38 -47.96 -50.47
N LEU A 819 13.27 -46.64 -50.53
CA LEU A 819 12.17 -45.96 -51.24
C LEU A 819 12.14 -46.35 -52.72
N ASN A 820 13.32 -46.49 -53.36
CA ASN A 820 13.41 -46.87 -54.76
C ASN A 820 12.87 -48.29 -55.03
N SER A 821 13.14 -49.25 -54.13
CA SER A 821 12.59 -50.60 -54.22
C SER A 821 11.07 -50.60 -54.09
N MET A 822 10.55 -49.89 -53.08
CA MET A 822 9.10 -49.71 -52.88
C MET A 822 8.44 -49.07 -54.11
N MET A 823 9.06 -48.03 -54.69
CA MET A 823 8.51 -47.32 -55.85
C MET A 823 8.59 -48.14 -57.14
N ARG A 824 9.60 -49.02 -57.32
CA ARG A 824 9.64 -49.97 -58.44
C ARG A 824 8.51 -50.98 -58.33
N TRP A 825 8.37 -51.59 -57.15
CA TRP A 825 7.29 -52.53 -56.87
C TRP A 825 5.91 -51.88 -57.06
N PHE A 826 5.72 -50.67 -56.54
CA PHE A 826 4.49 -49.88 -56.73
C PHE A 826 4.17 -49.67 -58.21
N LYS A 827 5.16 -49.34 -59.07
CA LYS A 827 4.93 -49.14 -60.51
C LYS A 827 4.48 -50.40 -61.23
N GLU A 828 4.84 -51.57 -60.73
CA GLU A 828 4.39 -52.86 -61.26
C GLU A 828 3.00 -53.25 -60.72
N HIS A 829 2.71 -52.93 -59.45
CA HIS A 829 1.55 -53.44 -58.71
C HIS A 829 0.46 -52.39 -58.38
N PHE A 830 0.55 -51.16 -58.92
CA PHE A 830 -0.41 -50.07 -58.62
C PHE A 830 -1.85 -50.36 -59.06
N ARG A 831 -2.03 -51.32 -59.98
CA ARG A 831 -3.34 -51.77 -60.50
C ARG A 831 -3.97 -52.88 -59.68
N ASP A 832 -3.18 -53.55 -58.85
CA ASP A 832 -3.65 -54.67 -58.04
C ASP A 832 -4.66 -54.20 -56.98
N PRO A 833 -5.64 -55.05 -56.62
CA PRO A 833 -6.56 -54.75 -55.55
C PRO A 833 -5.80 -54.51 -54.25
N ILE A 834 -6.16 -53.45 -53.54
CA ILE A 834 -5.55 -53.11 -52.26
C ILE A 834 -5.91 -54.24 -51.28
N PRO A 835 -4.94 -54.86 -50.60
CA PRO A 835 -5.22 -55.89 -49.60
C PRO A 835 -6.27 -55.41 -48.60
N GLY A 836 -7.40 -56.12 -48.51
CA GLY A 836 -8.51 -55.79 -47.61
C GLY A 836 -9.68 -54.99 -48.22
N THR A 837 -9.76 -54.81 -49.54
CA THR A 837 -10.95 -54.21 -50.21
C THR A 837 -11.73 -55.24 -51.07
N PRO A 838 -13.07 -55.37 -50.94
CA PRO A 838 -13.85 -56.30 -51.76
C PRO A 838 -14.01 -55.84 -53.22
N ALA A 839 -13.93 -56.76 -54.18
CA ALA A 839 -13.97 -56.49 -55.62
C ALA A 839 -15.38 -56.10 -56.11
N SER A 840 -15.49 -55.00 -56.88
CA SER A 840 -16.75 -54.47 -57.44
C SER A 840 -16.98 -54.96 -58.88
N ARG A 841 -18.17 -55.54 -59.15
CA ARG A 841 -18.67 -55.93 -60.48
C ARG A 841 -19.22 -54.71 -61.25
N THR A 842 -19.01 -54.69 -62.56
CA THR A 842 -19.48 -53.67 -63.51
C THR A 842 -21.02 -53.68 -63.72
N PRO A 843 -21.63 -52.56 -64.14
CA PRO A 843 -23.08 -52.33 -64.05
C PRO A 843 -23.85 -52.66 -65.35
N GLY A 844 -24.96 -53.38 -65.21
CA GLY A 844 -26.02 -53.51 -66.22
C GLY A 844 -27.22 -52.64 -65.84
N MET A 845 -27.81 -52.00 -66.86
CA MET A 845 -28.94 -51.06 -66.83
C MET A 845 -30.16 -51.55 -66.03
N ALA A 846 -30.79 -50.66 -65.24
CA ALA A 846 -32.23 -50.35 -65.35
C ALA A 846 -32.71 -49.32 -64.29
N SER A 847 -33.35 -48.28 -64.81
CA SER A 847 -34.47 -47.46 -64.30
C SER A 847 -34.82 -47.42 -62.78
N SER A 848 -34.61 -46.23 -62.21
CA SER A 848 -35.63 -45.40 -61.52
C SER A 848 -36.93 -46.10 -61.06
N THR A 849 -37.12 -46.27 -59.75
CA THR A 849 -37.97 -45.39 -58.90
C THR A 849 -37.91 -45.81 -57.43
N TYR A 850 -38.07 -44.81 -56.56
CA TYR A 850 -37.86 -44.83 -55.13
C TYR A 850 -38.99 -45.53 -54.36
N ALA A 851 -38.64 -46.45 -53.46
CA ALA A 851 -39.43 -46.80 -52.28
C ALA A 851 -38.49 -47.32 -51.18
N THR A 852 -38.60 -46.72 -49.99
CA THR A 852 -37.93 -47.12 -48.75
C THR A 852 -38.58 -48.37 -48.14
N PRO A 853 -37.79 -49.34 -47.65
CA PRO A 853 -38.25 -50.11 -46.49
C PRO A 853 -37.20 -50.33 -45.38
N SER A 854 -37.78 -50.37 -44.19
CA SER A 854 -37.38 -50.93 -42.89
C SER A 854 -36.29 -52.00 -42.85
N ILE A 855 -35.40 -51.88 -41.85
CA ILE A 855 -34.49 -52.95 -41.42
C ILE A 855 -35.19 -53.86 -40.41
N ASN A 856 -35.19 -55.14 -40.76
CA ASN A 856 -35.57 -56.29 -39.96
C ASN A 856 -34.30 -56.81 -39.25
N LEU A 857 -34.32 -56.93 -37.92
CA LEU A 857 -33.19 -57.41 -37.11
C LEU A 857 -33.53 -58.81 -36.57
N GLN A 858 -33.04 -59.85 -37.24
CA GLN A 858 -33.01 -61.21 -36.70
C GLN A 858 -31.57 -61.65 -36.57
N GLY A 859 -31.19 -62.06 -35.36
CA GLY A 859 -30.00 -62.88 -35.11
C GLY A 859 -28.95 -62.29 -34.18
N VAL A 860 -29.29 -62.05 -32.90
CA VAL A 860 -28.29 -62.11 -31.81
C VAL A 860 -28.92 -62.80 -30.60
N ASP A 861 -28.26 -63.86 -30.14
CA ASP A 861 -28.67 -64.78 -29.09
C ASP A 861 -28.64 -64.13 -27.69
N ALA A 862 -29.75 -64.26 -26.96
CA ALA A 862 -30.04 -63.55 -25.70
C ALA A 862 -29.33 -64.14 -24.46
N ALA A 863 -28.70 -65.32 -24.56
CA ALA A 863 -28.06 -65.97 -23.42
C ALA A 863 -26.67 -65.42 -23.06
N THR A 864 -26.05 -64.60 -23.93
CA THR A 864 -24.72 -64.04 -23.70
C THR A 864 -24.76 -62.70 -22.95
N ILE A 865 -25.89 -61.98 -23.04
CA ILE A 865 -26.07 -60.66 -22.42
C ILE A 865 -26.37 -60.77 -20.92
N GLN A 866 -27.00 -61.85 -20.46
CA GLN A 866 -27.34 -62.06 -19.05
C GLN A 866 -26.16 -62.46 -18.15
N ARG A 867 -25.04 -62.95 -18.70
CA ARG A 867 -23.86 -63.34 -17.91
C ARG A 867 -22.91 -62.18 -17.61
N ALA A 868 -23.03 -61.05 -18.31
CA ALA A 868 -22.18 -59.87 -18.12
C ALA A 868 -22.71 -58.86 -17.07
N ALA A 869 -23.91 -59.08 -16.52
CA ALA A 869 -24.59 -58.13 -15.62
C ALA A 869 -24.49 -58.46 -14.12
N ALA A 870 -23.79 -59.53 -13.72
CA ALA A 870 -23.75 -59.99 -12.33
C ALA A 870 -22.50 -59.56 -11.53
N GLY A 871 -21.70 -58.61 -12.02
CA GLY A 871 -20.36 -58.33 -11.47
C GLY A 871 -20.03 -56.88 -11.11
N LEU A 872 -20.98 -55.95 -11.02
CA LEU A 872 -20.68 -54.53 -10.74
C LEU A 872 -21.45 -53.98 -9.51
N PRO A 873 -20.77 -53.29 -8.57
CA PRO A 873 -21.34 -52.82 -7.30
C PRO A 873 -22.28 -51.60 -7.42
N ASN A 874 -23.30 -51.60 -6.55
CA ASN A 874 -24.48 -50.71 -6.51
C ASN A 874 -24.23 -49.27 -6.02
N ASN A 875 -23.58 -48.38 -6.76
CA ASN A 875 -23.58 -46.95 -6.39
C ASN A 875 -23.60 -45.95 -7.56
N ILE A 876 -24.22 -46.30 -8.69
CA ILE A 876 -24.47 -45.38 -9.83
C ILE A 876 -25.97 -45.32 -10.19
N TYR A 877 -26.87 -45.47 -9.21
CA TYR A 877 -28.31 -45.42 -9.47
C TYR A 877 -28.99 -44.05 -9.28
N ASN A 878 -28.30 -43.02 -8.80
CA ASN A 878 -28.93 -41.71 -8.51
C ASN A 878 -28.53 -40.54 -9.43
N THR A 879 -27.71 -40.76 -10.46
CA THR A 879 -27.26 -39.65 -11.34
C THR A 879 -27.72 -39.78 -12.80
N LEU A 880 -28.60 -40.75 -13.11
CA LEU A 880 -29.13 -40.98 -14.46
C LEU A 880 -30.63 -40.69 -14.62
N ALA A 881 -31.28 -40.11 -13.61
CA ALA A 881 -32.72 -39.79 -13.62
C ALA A 881 -33.09 -38.32 -13.87
N GLN A 882 -32.13 -37.43 -14.20
CA GLN A 882 -32.43 -35.99 -14.42
C GLN A 882 -31.80 -35.37 -15.68
N VAL A 883 -31.49 -36.18 -16.70
CA VAL A 883 -31.15 -35.65 -18.04
C VAL A 883 -31.86 -36.48 -19.10
N ALA A 884 -33.19 -36.43 -19.10
CA ALA A 884 -34.03 -36.91 -20.20
C ALA A 884 -35.35 -36.13 -20.19
N GLY A 885 -35.39 -34.98 -20.88
CA GLY A 885 -36.62 -34.22 -21.01
C GLY A 885 -36.49 -32.82 -21.61
N ALA A 886 -35.88 -32.69 -22.79
CA ALA A 886 -36.16 -31.58 -23.71
C ALA A 886 -35.45 -31.75 -25.06
N THR A 887 -36.21 -31.97 -26.13
CA THR A 887 -35.85 -31.43 -27.45
C THR A 887 -37.11 -30.79 -28.07
N PRO A 888 -36.98 -29.67 -28.81
CA PRO A 888 -38.11 -28.83 -29.19
C PRO A 888 -38.69 -29.20 -30.56
N ARG A 889 -40.00 -28.99 -30.73
CA ARG A 889 -40.66 -28.95 -32.04
C ARG A 889 -41.44 -27.66 -32.24
N VAL A 890 -41.29 -27.15 -33.46
CA VAL A 890 -41.95 -25.99 -34.07
C VAL A 890 -43.37 -26.35 -34.52
N ALA A 891 -44.32 -25.42 -34.40
CA ALA A 891 -45.58 -25.43 -35.14
C ALA A 891 -46.10 -24.00 -35.43
N THR A 892 -46.57 -23.79 -36.66
CA THR A 892 -47.44 -22.70 -37.12
C THR A 892 -48.81 -23.31 -37.52
N PRO A 893 -49.83 -22.53 -37.93
CA PRO A 893 -50.65 -21.66 -37.09
C PRO A 893 -52.18 -21.97 -37.22
N ARG A 894 -52.98 -21.21 -36.45
CA ARG A 894 -54.19 -20.46 -36.88
C ARG A 894 -55.58 -20.87 -36.31
N VAL A 895 -56.31 -19.80 -35.95
CA VAL A 895 -57.77 -19.53 -35.90
C VAL A 895 -58.58 -19.86 -34.64
N ALA A 896 -59.08 -18.79 -34.01
CA ALA A 896 -60.49 -18.47 -33.67
C ALA A 896 -60.57 -17.76 -32.30
N ARG A 897 -61.46 -16.82 -31.98
CA ARG A 897 -62.35 -15.84 -32.65
C ARG A 897 -63.07 -15.12 -31.48
N MET A 898 -63.47 -13.86 -31.67
CA MET A 898 -64.54 -13.11 -30.96
C MET A 898 -64.17 -12.25 -29.73
N THR A 899 -64.04 -10.95 -30.03
CA THR A 899 -64.41 -9.73 -29.25
C THR A 899 -65.94 -9.70 -28.97
N PRO A 900 -66.51 -8.91 -28.00
CA PRO A 900 -66.33 -7.43 -27.91
C PRO A 900 -66.50 -6.71 -26.54
N GLY A 901 -65.94 -5.49 -26.46
CA GLY A 901 -66.64 -4.29 -25.95
C GLY A 901 -66.40 -3.84 -24.50
N ALA A 902 -65.71 -2.70 -24.33
CA ALA A 902 -66.18 -1.49 -23.62
C ALA A 902 -64.99 -0.52 -23.35
N THR A 903 -65.16 0.75 -23.70
CA THR A 903 -64.27 1.89 -23.37
C THR A 903 -64.77 2.61 -22.09
N PRO A 904 -64.23 3.77 -21.68
CA PRO A 904 -63.12 3.96 -20.74
C PRO A 904 -63.54 4.73 -19.46
N GLN A 905 -62.92 4.54 -18.29
CA GLN A 905 -62.80 5.60 -17.25
C GLN A 905 -62.06 5.19 -15.96
N GLN A 906 -61.39 6.21 -15.38
CA GLN A 906 -61.17 6.50 -13.95
C GLN A 906 -60.01 5.83 -13.16
N PHE A 907 -59.03 6.66 -12.80
CA PHE A 907 -58.28 6.65 -11.52
C PHE A 907 -59.26 6.65 -10.33
N PRO A 908 -58.98 6.04 -9.14
CA PRO A 908 -57.96 6.52 -8.15
C PRO A 908 -57.43 5.39 -7.20
N PRO A 909 -56.92 5.61 -5.97
CA PRO A 909 -56.08 6.68 -5.39
C PRO A 909 -54.78 6.18 -4.72
N VAL A 910 -53.96 7.16 -4.36
CA VAL A 910 -52.83 7.12 -3.41
C VAL A 910 -53.34 7.15 -1.95
N ALA A 911 -52.66 6.39 -1.07
CA ALA A 911 -52.50 6.65 0.36
C ALA A 911 -51.12 6.08 0.75
N GLY A 912 -50.19 6.74 1.43
CA GLY A 912 -50.23 7.94 2.26
C GLY A 912 -49.44 7.62 3.54
N PHE A 913 -48.19 8.06 3.62
CA PHE A 913 -47.51 8.28 4.90
C PHE A 913 -46.73 9.59 4.81
N SER A 914 -47.00 10.43 5.81
CA SER A 914 -46.76 11.86 5.89
C SER A 914 -45.65 12.20 6.88
N GLY A 915 -44.96 13.30 6.61
CA GLY A 915 -44.19 14.10 7.58
C GLY A 915 -42.71 14.13 7.23
N GLY A 916 -42.05 15.26 6.98
CA GLY A 916 -42.44 16.66 6.99
C GLY A 916 -41.15 17.47 6.80
N PHE A 917 -41.12 18.32 5.77
CA PHE A 917 -40.05 19.29 5.54
C PHE A 917 -40.09 20.37 6.63
N VAL A 918 -38.95 20.67 7.25
CA VAL A 918 -38.72 21.96 7.92
C VAL A 918 -37.37 22.52 7.50
N SER A 919 -37.48 23.69 6.86
CA SER A 919 -36.56 24.81 6.61
C SER A 919 -35.11 24.74 7.11
N LEU A 920 -34.20 25.05 6.19
CA LEU A 920 -32.98 25.81 6.44
C LEU A 920 -33.35 27.18 7.03
N ASN A 921 -33.09 27.37 8.32
CA ASN A 921 -32.82 28.65 9.00
C ASN A 921 -32.61 28.32 10.48
N ASN A 922 -31.34 28.28 10.92
CA ASN A 922 -30.85 28.54 12.28
C ASN A 922 -29.46 27.92 12.45
N LEU A 923 -28.42 28.68 12.08
CA LEU A 923 -27.06 28.55 12.59
C LEU A 923 -26.50 29.97 12.75
N MET A 924 -27.14 30.71 13.66
CA MET A 924 -26.60 31.90 14.32
C MET A 924 -26.98 31.79 15.80
N HIS A 925 -26.05 32.19 16.67
CA HIS A 925 -26.06 32.12 18.13
C HIS A 925 -25.76 30.76 18.76
N MET A 926 -24.47 30.52 19.03
CA MET A 926 -24.00 30.35 20.41
C MET A 926 -22.55 30.87 20.51
N GLN A 927 -22.44 32.14 20.88
CA GLN A 927 -21.41 32.65 21.78
C GLN A 927 -21.97 32.48 23.20
N ASN A 928 -21.20 31.83 24.06
CA ASN A 928 -20.90 32.24 25.44
C ASN A 928 -19.68 31.45 25.90
#